data_AF-A0A2N3GHN4-F1
#
_entry.id   AF-A0A2N3GHN4-F1
#
_cell.length_a   1.000
_cell.length_b   1.000
_cell.length_c   1.000
_cell.angle_alpha   90.00
_cell.angle_beta   90.00
_cell.angle_gamma   90.00
#
_symmetry.space_group_name_H-M   'P 1'
#
loop_
_entity.id
_entity.type
_entity.pdbx_description
1 polymer ?
#
loop_
_entity_poly.entity_id
_entity_poly.type
_entity_poly.pdbx_seq_one_letter_code
_entity_poly.pdbx_strand_id
1 'polypeptide(L)'
;MTKKTGDDLAAQYTDEDWRARYLQLVDIVTLLRHSIIGSSFKIPDRMNSAFTLTEYGSQIQKDLTTKHDVPAKEARMMCLLEIAHDEPMVNLERTHFDVLTDEISASIVKGAMRYPFIYGGYLYRRAAEIFPDRRSRLNSKETAELLEGMPCGVFQVGDLVVGPRGVLRSQANRWVPPTVKVPLQHCGDLTCRRPHWTSLSTDYDAPINQHLPKITKVLTDNLVARGAWTDFTGLLAEEASRPFDDLAMVGIPVSLGDCLTDEELALVASQLSIEVPELDSAELRANLLQEIWTKTDDDIARSVDFLITAGSISLAPHEVRRPPLVDVAVGSFELRVEIGRHGVRLRPDDPEVPLLRLRRLITHLYDFDNDSDLSELRWQLRTIDGTDVHEMLEEYLRVTSPSDAIGALVLSRRQNVQQAMTELGIESGVSLGELAPASDDVLVVEKLMWKLGFPQSPQASLAAEFWQRQKEARQAVRDANGSAILDLPRLREVLRELFISLEGLLGDTVDFAWWVLATDHLAAARPFTYTPSQGEPAWAALASHANAISAPDKPRFGDRAKRTLYPLGQSFSVLGSLLKSFEDDPKGYLRPTTSIPKWAYQTELKEFPLRHTVPYLDLTELARRSIAAGLAEVSKLLKDGNVHGVRNQVSHFQRSNSNMDDVLKAIQAASSSVEILDTLGFIRAEYRASRTERDAWGRYVIYMRSAAGDEVTFTRPSKVGLVGLPNLHTPQYLVRSAVFSSPREVLRFRVGADSAFSEMWAGFPLPRAKRTGVLQQAMEPASDVVRASYSVLPGN
;
A
#
# COMPACT_ATOMS: atom_id res chain seq x y z
N MET A 1 -9.24 40.64 -31.07
CA MET A 1 -10.20 39.78 -30.36
C MET A 1 -9.73 39.66 -28.93
N THR A 2 -10.57 40.03 -27.96
CA THR A 2 -10.32 39.84 -26.53
C THR A 2 -10.20 38.34 -26.24
N LYS A 3 -9.17 37.95 -25.48
CA LYS A 3 -8.88 36.55 -25.13
C LYS A 3 -9.99 36.07 -24.20
N LYS A 4 -10.84 35.15 -24.66
CA LYS A 4 -11.83 34.47 -23.80
C LYS A 4 -11.10 33.62 -22.76
N THR A 5 -11.51 33.67 -21.51
CA THR A 5 -11.06 32.77 -20.45
C THR A 5 -12.04 31.59 -20.28
N GLY A 6 -11.68 30.59 -19.46
CA GLY A 6 -12.62 29.52 -19.08
C GLY A 6 -13.89 30.06 -18.40
N ASP A 7 -13.75 31.09 -17.57
CA ASP A 7 -14.89 31.76 -16.90
C ASP A 7 -15.82 32.46 -17.91
N ASP A 8 -15.26 33.09 -18.95
CA ASP A 8 -16.06 33.70 -20.02
C ASP A 8 -16.90 32.65 -20.75
N LEU A 9 -16.33 31.45 -20.99
CA LEU A 9 -17.05 30.32 -21.58
C LEU A 9 -18.09 29.76 -20.62
N ALA A 10 -17.80 29.65 -19.32
CA ALA A 10 -18.76 29.21 -18.32
C ALA A 10 -19.96 30.17 -18.23
N ALA A 11 -19.74 31.48 -18.33
CA ALA A 11 -20.79 32.48 -18.41
C ALA A 11 -21.56 32.46 -19.75
N GLN A 12 -20.91 32.05 -20.84
CA GLN A 12 -21.54 31.93 -22.15
C GLN A 12 -22.42 30.68 -22.26
N TYR A 13 -21.97 29.54 -21.70
CA TYR A 13 -22.65 28.26 -21.77
C TYR A 13 -23.20 27.90 -20.38
N THR A 14 -24.34 28.48 -20.00
CA THR A 14 -24.97 28.25 -18.68
C THR A 14 -25.97 27.10 -18.65
N ASP A 15 -26.35 26.56 -19.81
CA ASP A 15 -27.31 25.47 -19.91
C ASP A 15 -26.72 24.15 -19.38
N GLU A 16 -27.34 23.60 -18.33
CA GLU A 16 -26.90 22.38 -17.65
C GLU A 16 -26.97 21.15 -18.57
N ASP A 17 -28.02 21.03 -19.39
CA ASP A 17 -28.18 19.91 -20.32
C ASP A 17 -27.08 19.93 -21.40
N TRP A 18 -26.75 21.13 -21.89
CA TRP A 18 -25.65 21.32 -22.83
C TRP A 18 -24.31 20.95 -22.19
N ARG A 19 -24.04 21.41 -20.96
CA ARG A 19 -22.81 21.11 -20.20
C ARG A 19 -22.67 19.60 -19.96
N ALA A 20 -23.74 18.92 -19.56
CA ALA A 20 -23.73 17.47 -19.36
C ALA A 20 -23.40 16.72 -20.66
N ARG A 21 -24.01 17.10 -21.79
CA ARG A 21 -23.68 16.53 -23.11
C ARG A 21 -22.25 16.84 -23.55
N TYR A 22 -21.74 18.03 -23.21
CA TYR A 22 -20.36 18.40 -23.50
C TYR A 22 -19.38 17.52 -22.72
N LEU A 23 -19.61 17.31 -21.42
CA LEU A 23 -18.82 16.38 -20.61
C LEU A 23 -18.90 14.95 -21.15
N GLN A 24 -20.08 14.47 -21.54
CA GLN A 24 -20.22 13.15 -22.17
C GLN A 24 -19.39 13.04 -23.48
N LEU A 25 -19.33 14.12 -24.28
CA LEU A 25 -18.47 14.15 -25.46
C LEU A 25 -16.98 14.10 -25.09
N VAL A 26 -16.57 14.85 -24.06
CA VAL A 26 -15.21 14.82 -23.52
C VAL A 26 -14.83 13.41 -23.06
N ASP A 27 -15.74 12.70 -22.40
CA ASP A 27 -15.52 11.34 -21.93
C ASP A 27 -15.25 10.38 -23.10
N ILE A 28 -16.12 10.40 -24.11
CA ILE A 28 -15.98 9.61 -25.34
C ILE A 28 -14.66 9.91 -26.06
N VAL A 29 -14.34 11.20 -26.22
CA VAL A 29 -13.10 11.62 -26.90
C VAL A 29 -11.87 11.23 -26.10
N THR A 30 -11.95 11.24 -24.76
CA THR A 30 -10.86 10.79 -23.89
C THR A 30 -10.55 9.31 -24.12
N LEU A 31 -11.58 8.46 -24.24
CA LEU A 31 -11.42 7.06 -24.62
C LEU A 31 -10.74 6.92 -25.99
N LEU A 32 -11.25 7.60 -27.01
CA LEU A 32 -10.70 7.56 -28.37
C LEU A 32 -9.22 8.00 -28.42
N ARG A 33 -8.86 9.10 -27.74
CA ARG A 33 -7.49 9.66 -27.73
C ARG A 33 -6.46 8.72 -27.11
N HIS A 34 -6.86 7.94 -26.10
CA HIS A 34 -5.98 7.03 -25.37
C HIS A 34 -6.04 5.58 -25.88
N SER A 35 -6.85 5.31 -26.91
CA SER A 35 -6.88 4.00 -27.56
C SER A 35 -5.57 3.71 -28.31
N ILE A 36 -5.18 2.44 -28.31
CA ILE A 36 -4.08 1.91 -29.11
C ILE A 36 -4.70 1.20 -30.31
N ILE A 37 -4.41 1.69 -31.51
CA ILE A 37 -4.91 1.16 -32.78
C ILE A 37 -3.75 0.67 -33.66
N GLY A 38 -4.01 -0.39 -34.44
CA GLY A 38 -3.08 -0.91 -35.43
C GLY A 38 -3.17 -0.20 -36.78
N SER A 39 -2.19 -0.41 -37.66
CA SER A 39 -2.12 0.18 -39.01
C SER A 39 -3.35 -0.09 -39.88
N SER A 40 -4.03 -1.23 -39.69
CA SER A 40 -5.23 -1.60 -40.45
C SER A 40 -6.52 -0.94 -39.94
N PHE A 41 -6.47 -0.16 -38.86
CA PHE A 41 -7.66 0.47 -38.28
C PHE A 41 -8.29 1.46 -39.25
N LYS A 42 -9.58 1.27 -39.52
CA LYS A 42 -10.40 2.20 -40.30
C LYS A 42 -11.54 2.71 -39.42
N ILE A 43 -11.80 4.02 -39.46
CA ILE A 43 -12.93 4.63 -38.76
C ILE A 43 -14.22 3.93 -39.25
N PRO A 44 -15.11 3.42 -38.38
CA PRO A 44 -16.39 2.86 -38.83
C PRO A 44 -17.29 3.93 -39.46
N ASP A 45 -18.03 3.59 -40.54
CA ASP A 45 -18.94 4.55 -41.19
C ASP A 45 -20.03 5.04 -40.24
N ARG A 46 -20.57 4.12 -39.45
CA ARG A 46 -21.61 4.41 -38.45
C ARG A 46 -21.12 5.32 -37.33
N MET A 47 -19.84 5.22 -36.95
CA MET A 47 -19.19 6.16 -36.02
C MET A 47 -19.06 7.55 -36.65
N ASN A 48 -18.66 7.62 -37.93
CA ASN A 48 -18.51 8.91 -38.62
C ASN A 48 -19.86 9.62 -38.83
N SER A 49 -20.94 8.88 -39.03
CA SER A 49 -22.29 9.45 -39.20
C SER A 49 -22.99 9.79 -37.87
N ALA A 50 -22.47 9.34 -36.73
CA ALA A 50 -23.11 9.51 -35.42
C ALA A 50 -23.06 10.93 -34.86
N PHE A 51 -22.16 11.80 -35.33
CA PHE A 51 -22.04 13.19 -34.85
C PHE A 51 -22.06 14.18 -36.01
N THR A 52 -22.65 15.36 -35.81
CA THR A 52 -22.69 16.41 -36.84
C THR A 52 -21.72 17.54 -36.47
N LEU A 53 -21.04 18.13 -37.45
CA LEU A 53 -20.19 19.29 -37.21
C LEU A 53 -21.03 20.57 -37.09
N THR A 54 -20.55 21.54 -36.32
CA THR A 54 -21.05 22.93 -36.36
C THR A 54 -20.59 23.62 -37.65
N GLU A 55 -21.05 24.84 -37.90
CA GLU A 55 -20.56 25.66 -39.02
C GLU A 55 -19.04 25.85 -38.94
N TYR A 56 -18.53 26.17 -37.74
CA TYR A 56 -17.10 26.27 -37.49
C TYR A 56 -16.36 24.94 -37.76
N GLY A 57 -16.86 23.82 -37.23
CA GLY A 57 -16.28 22.49 -37.49
C GLY A 57 -16.28 22.12 -38.98
N SER A 58 -17.36 22.44 -39.72
CA SER A 58 -17.44 22.21 -41.17
C SER A 58 -16.45 23.06 -41.95
N GLN A 59 -16.17 24.29 -41.52
CA GLN A 59 -15.13 25.13 -42.12
C GLN A 59 -13.74 24.52 -41.91
N ILE A 60 -13.42 24.06 -40.70
CA ILE A 60 -12.15 23.37 -40.40
C ILE A 60 -12.02 22.07 -41.20
N GLN A 61 -13.08 21.27 -41.32
CA GLN A 61 -13.09 20.07 -42.16
C GLN A 61 -12.81 20.41 -43.63
N LYS A 62 -13.40 21.50 -44.16
CA LYS A 62 -13.17 21.96 -45.52
C LYS A 62 -11.71 22.42 -45.73
N ASP A 63 -11.13 23.12 -44.76
CA ASP A 63 -9.73 23.53 -44.82
C ASP A 63 -8.78 22.33 -44.78
N LEU A 64 -9.04 21.34 -43.92
CA LEU A 64 -8.27 20.08 -43.87
C LEU A 64 -8.33 19.31 -45.20
N THR A 65 -9.51 19.21 -45.80
CA THR A 65 -9.70 18.47 -47.05
C THR A 65 -9.12 19.21 -48.26
N THR A 66 -9.32 20.52 -48.37
CA THR A 66 -8.93 21.30 -49.55
C THR A 66 -7.48 21.82 -49.51
N LYS A 67 -6.97 22.22 -48.34
CA LYS A 67 -5.62 22.81 -48.21
C LYS A 67 -4.56 21.79 -47.80
N HIS A 68 -4.96 20.71 -47.12
CA HIS A 68 -4.01 19.75 -46.55
C HIS A 68 -4.20 18.32 -47.02
N ASP A 69 -5.07 18.07 -48.02
CA ASP A 69 -5.30 16.76 -48.63
C ASP A 69 -5.54 15.66 -47.58
N VAL A 70 -6.46 15.95 -46.65
CA VAL A 70 -6.95 14.99 -45.67
C VAL A 70 -8.26 14.41 -46.18
N PRO A 71 -8.46 13.08 -46.22
CA PRO A 71 -9.73 12.54 -46.67
C PRO A 71 -10.87 12.95 -45.72
N ALA A 72 -12.07 13.14 -46.28
CA ALA A 72 -13.17 13.82 -45.59
C ALA A 72 -13.61 13.13 -44.29
N LYS A 73 -13.47 11.81 -44.22
CA LYS A 73 -13.83 10.99 -43.05
C LYS A 73 -12.87 11.22 -41.89
N GLU A 74 -11.57 11.19 -42.17
CA GLU A 74 -10.50 11.49 -41.23
C GLU A 74 -10.57 12.95 -40.77
N ALA A 75 -10.78 13.89 -41.69
CA ALA A 75 -10.94 15.31 -41.36
C ALA A 75 -12.09 15.55 -40.38
N ARG A 76 -13.24 14.88 -40.59
CA ARG A 76 -14.41 14.97 -39.68
C ARG A 76 -14.08 14.37 -38.30
N MET A 77 -13.40 13.22 -38.27
CA MET A 77 -12.97 12.59 -37.02
C MET A 77 -11.95 13.44 -36.26
N MET A 78 -11.04 14.12 -36.96
CA MET A 78 -10.09 15.04 -36.33
C MET A 78 -10.82 16.20 -35.64
N CYS A 79 -11.91 16.72 -36.23
CA CYS A 79 -12.76 17.73 -35.57
C CYS A 79 -13.44 17.18 -34.30
N LEU A 80 -13.90 15.92 -34.31
CA LEU A 80 -14.40 15.25 -33.09
C LEU A 80 -13.33 15.15 -32.02
N LEU A 81 -12.13 14.71 -32.40
CA LEU A 81 -11.01 14.53 -31.48
C LEU A 81 -10.52 15.83 -30.87
N GLU A 82 -10.69 16.99 -31.52
CA GLU A 82 -10.34 18.30 -30.95
C GLU A 82 -11.48 18.92 -30.12
N ILE A 83 -12.75 18.54 -30.37
CA ILE A 83 -13.97 19.01 -29.69
C ILE A 83 -14.28 20.49 -29.95
N ALA A 84 -13.36 21.39 -29.61
CA ALA A 84 -13.55 22.84 -29.68
C ALA A 84 -12.22 23.58 -29.86
N HIS A 85 -12.26 24.78 -30.46
CA HIS A 85 -11.11 25.69 -30.54
C HIS A 85 -11.52 27.15 -30.35
N ASP A 86 -11.97 27.85 -31.39
CA ASP A 86 -12.58 29.18 -31.21
C ASP A 86 -14.05 29.02 -30.77
N GLU A 87 -14.72 28.03 -31.37
CA GLU A 87 -16.09 27.60 -31.10
C GLU A 87 -16.14 26.06 -31.02
N PRO A 88 -17.22 25.47 -30.46
CA PRO A 88 -17.45 24.03 -30.55
C PRO A 88 -17.42 23.56 -32.01
N MET A 89 -16.67 22.49 -32.32
CA MET A 89 -16.62 21.91 -33.67
C MET A 89 -17.72 20.88 -33.91
N VAL A 90 -18.30 20.34 -32.84
CA VAL A 90 -19.32 19.30 -32.86
C VAL A 90 -20.64 19.86 -32.35
N ASN A 91 -21.74 19.59 -33.08
CA ASN A 91 -23.08 19.93 -32.67
C ASN A 91 -23.59 18.88 -31.67
N LEU A 92 -23.67 19.25 -30.39
CA LEU A 92 -24.05 18.34 -29.29
C LEU A 92 -25.52 17.90 -29.33
N GLU A 93 -26.41 18.71 -29.88
CA GLU A 93 -27.84 18.39 -29.98
C GLU A 93 -28.09 17.29 -31.01
N ARG A 94 -27.35 17.35 -32.12
CA ARG A 94 -27.46 16.41 -33.25
C ARG A 94 -26.46 15.25 -33.18
N THR A 95 -25.80 15.07 -32.05
CA THR A 95 -24.86 13.96 -31.83
C THR A 95 -25.57 12.81 -31.13
N HIS A 96 -25.41 11.60 -31.69
CA HIS A 96 -25.95 10.36 -31.16
C HIS A 96 -24.89 9.65 -30.31
N PHE A 97 -24.82 10.01 -29.03
CA PHE A 97 -23.83 9.50 -28.08
C PHE A 97 -23.85 7.97 -27.97
N ASP A 98 -25.04 7.35 -27.89
CA ASP A 98 -25.14 5.90 -27.77
C ASP A 98 -24.59 5.17 -29.01
N VAL A 99 -24.78 5.73 -30.21
CA VAL A 99 -24.20 5.15 -31.43
C VAL A 99 -22.68 5.26 -31.43
N LEU A 100 -22.12 6.37 -30.94
CA LEU A 100 -20.66 6.50 -30.78
C LEU A 100 -20.13 5.46 -29.79
N THR A 101 -20.77 5.33 -28.64
CA THR A 101 -20.41 4.38 -27.59
C THR A 101 -20.49 2.93 -28.09
N ASP A 102 -21.56 2.56 -28.81
CA ASP A 102 -21.74 1.23 -29.41
C ASP A 102 -20.63 0.89 -30.40
N GLU A 103 -20.24 1.83 -31.26
CA GLU A 103 -19.18 1.60 -32.26
C GLU A 103 -17.79 1.53 -31.61
N ILE A 104 -17.54 2.28 -30.54
CA ILE A 104 -16.34 2.14 -29.72
C ILE A 104 -16.33 0.77 -29.04
N SER A 105 -17.44 0.38 -28.42
CA SER A 105 -17.64 -0.92 -27.78
C SER A 105 -17.37 -2.07 -28.76
N ALA A 106 -17.96 -2.03 -29.95
CA ALA A 106 -17.74 -3.02 -31.00
C ALA A 106 -16.28 -3.06 -31.48
N SER A 107 -15.60 -1.90 -31.54
CA SER A 107 -14.19 -1.82 -31.92
C SER A 107 -13.26 -2.41 -30.87
N ILE A 108 -13.59 -2.26 -29.59
CA ILE A 108 -12.87 -2.87 -28.46
C ILE A 108 -13.04 -4.39 -28.48
N VAL A 109 -14.28 -4.89 -28.58
CA VAL A 109 -14.58 -6.33 -28.59
C VAL A 109 -13.90 -7.05 -29.77
N LYS A 110 -13.79 -6.39 -30.92
CA LYS A 110 -13.05 -6.91 -32.10
C LYS A 110 -11.53 -6.80 -31.96
N GLY A 111 -11.03 -6.16 -30.90
CA GLY A 111 -9.60 -5.91 -30.68
C GLY A 111 -8.98 -4.87 -31.62
N ALA A 112 -9.81 -4.11 -32.36
CA ALA A 112 -9.37 -3.05 -33.27
C ALA A 112 -8.94 -1.77 -32.51
N MET A 113 -9.55 -1.54 -31.34
CA MET A 113 -9.09 -0.58 -30.33
C MET A 113 -8.70 -1.35 -29.08
N ARG A 114 -7.54 -1.03 -28.50
CA ARG A 114 -7.04 -1.69 -27.30
C ARG A 114 -6.62 -0.68 -26.23
N TYR A 115 -6.74 -1.09 -24.98
CA TYR A 115 -6.15 -0.39 -23.83
C TYR A 115 -5.26 -1.37 -23.05
N PRO A 116 -4.15 -0.92 -22.46
CA PRO A 116 -3.27 -1.80 -21.70
C PRO A 116 -3.92 -2.21 -20.37
N PHE A 117 -3.94 -3.51 -20.07
CA PHE A 117 -4.41 -4.02 -18.79
C PHE A 117 -3.34 -3.90 -17.71
N ILE A 118 -3.47 -2.92 -16.81
CA ILE A 118 -2.41 -2.53 -15.86
C ILE A 118 -2.53 -3.15 -14.45
N TYR A 119 -3.56 -3.96 -14.19
CA TYR A 119 -3.87 -4.49 -12.86
C TYR A 119 -3.29 -5.88 -12.60
N GLY A 120 -3.09 -6.23 -11.34
CA GLY A 120 -2.66 -7.56 -10.88
C GLY A 120 -1.23 -7.94 -11.27
N GLY A 121 -0.43 -6.99 -11.77
CA GLY A 121 0.95 -7.19 -12.18
C GLY A 121 1.14 -8.00 -13.47
N TYR A 122 0.07 -8.38 -14.18
CA TYR A 122 0.16 -9.24 -15.37
C TYR A 122 0.98 -8.61 -16.51
N LEU A 123 0.63 -7.38 -16.92
CA LEU A 123 1.36 -6.65 -17.95
C LEU A 123 2.80 -6.33 -17.51
N TYR A 124 3.01 -6.09 -16.22
CA TYR A 124 4.33 -5.85 -15.64
C TYR A 124 5.25 -7.07 -15.80
N ARG A 125 4.77 -8.28 -15.44
CA ARG A 125 5.51 -9.54 -15.58
C ARG A 125 5.76 -9.89 -17.05
N ARG A 126 4.72 -9.80 -17.90
CA ARG A 126 4.85 -10.03 -19.34
C ARG A 126 5.89 -9.10 -19.97
N ALA A 127 5.89 -7.82 -19.61
CA ALA A 127 6.88 -6.89 -20.11
C ALA A 127 8.30 -7.26 -19.66
N ALA A 128 8.47 -7.87 -18.48
CA ALA A 128 9.77 -8.31 -17.97
C ALA A 128 10.29 -9.56 -18.69
N GLU A 129 9.37 -10.44 -19.13
CA GLU A 129 9.68 -11.63 -19.93
C GLU A 129 10.12 -11.26 -21.35
N ILE A 130 9.39 -10.35 -22.01
CA ILE A 130 9.65 -9.98 -23.42
C ILE A 130 10.82 -8.98 -23.55
N PHE A 131 10.93 -8.02 -22.62
CA PHE A 131 11.93 -6.96 -22.69
C PHE A 131 12.89 -7.00 -21.48
N PRO A 132 14.01 -7.74 -21.57
CA PRO A 132 14.97 -7.85 -20.47
C PRO A 132 15.71 -6.53 -20.17
N ASP A 133 15.71 -5.61 -21.13
CA ASP A 133 16.32 -4.30 -21.03
C ASP A 133 15.33 -3.19 -20.64
N ARG A 134 15.86 -2.14 -19.99
CA ARG A 134 15.05 -0.95 -19.66
C ARG A 134 14.72 -0.11 -20.90
N ARG A 135 13.44 0.26 -21.08
CA ARG A 135 12.93 1.08 -22.19
C ARG A 135 12.03 2.22 -21.72
N SER A 136 12.20 3.43 -22.23
CA SER A 136 11.28 4.56 -21.91
C SER A 136 10.06 4.61 -22.82
N ARG A 137 10.17 4.02 -24.01
CA ARG A 137 9.13 3.99 -25.04
C ARG A 137 9.18 2.66 -25.80
N LEU A 138 8.02 2.14 -26.17
CA LEU A 138 7.88 1.03 -27.12
C LEU A 138 7.36 1.57 -28.45
N ASN A 139 7.87 1.07 -29.57
CA ASN A 139 7.30 1.36 -30.88
C ASN A 139 5.97 0.60 -31.09
N SER A 140 5.29 0.80 -32.23
CA SER A 140 3.98 0.18 -32.50
C SER A 140 4.05 -1.36 -32.53
N LYS A 141 5.09 -1.93 -33.14
CA LYS A 141 5.30 -3.38 -33.20
C LYS A 141 5.54 -3.98 -31.81
N GLU A 142 6.43 -3.38 -31.03
CA GLU A 142 6.72 -3.79 -29.66
C GLU A 142 5.49 -3.63 -28.74
N THR A 143 4.69 -2.58 -28.96
CA THR A 143 3.42 -2.38 -28.24
C THR A 143 2.43 -3.47 -28.60
N ALA A 144 2.29 -3.82 -29.88
CA ALA A 144 1.42 -4.90 -30.33
C ALA A 144 1.84 -6.26 -29.73
N GLU A 145 3.14 -6.58 -29.75
CA GLU A 145 3.71 -7.79 -29.15
C GLU A 145 3.46 -7.85 -27.63
N LEU A 146 3.64 -6.73 -26.93
CA LEU A 146 3.35 -6.64 -25.50
C LEU A 146 1.87 -6.89 -25.19
N LEU A 147 0.95 -6.38 -26.01
CA LEU A 147 -0.50 -6.49 -25.80
C LEU A 147 -1.12 -7.74 -26.43
N GLU A 148 -0.35 -8.55 -27.16
CA GLU A 148 -0.83 -9.79 -27.75
C GLU A 148 -1.23 -10.80 -26.67
N GLY A 149 -2.41 -11.40 -26.78
CA GLY A 149 -2.93 -12.34 -25.76
C GLY A 149 -3.24 -11.72 -24.39
N MET A 150 -3.12 -10.40 -24.22
CA MET A 150 -3.56 -9.70 -23.02
C MET A 150 -5.02 -9.27 -23.17
N PRO A 151 -5.83 -9.34 -22.09
CA PRO A 151 -7.17 -8.76 -22.11
C PRO A 151 -7.11 -7.24 -22.33
N CYS A 152 -8.23 -6.68 -22.80
CA CYS A 152 -8.37 -5.23 -22.86
C CYS A 152 -8.36 -4.62 -21.45
N GLY A 153 -7.63 -3.52 -21.28
CA GLY A 153 -7.55 -2.81 -20.02
C GLY A 153 -8.88 -2.22 -19.56
N VAL A 154 -9.08 -2.21 -18.23
CA VAL A 154 -10.30 -1.68 -17.59
C VAL A 154 -10.06 -0.25 -17.15
N PHE A 155 -10.91 0.66 -17.62
CA PHE A 155 -10.82 2.09 -17.30
C PHE A 155 -12.22 2.69 -17.23
N GLN A 156 -12.37 3.85 -16.61
CA GLN A 156 -13.65 4.53 -16.51
C GLN A 156 -13.50 6.03 -16.75
N VAL A 157 -14.37 6.58 -17.58
CA VAL A 157 -14.44 8.02 -17.85
C VAL A 157 -15.90 8.43 -17.77
N GLY A 158 -16.25 9.21 -16.75
CA GLY A 158 -17.65 9.50 -16.41
C GLY A 158 -18.38 8.22 -16.02
N ASP A 159 -19.49 7.93 -16.68
CA ASP A 159 -20.28 6.71 -16.51
C ASP A 159 -19.83 5.58 -17.45
N LEU A 160 -18.85 5.79 -18.34
CA LEU A 160 -18.41 4.82 -19.33
C LEU A 160 -17.28 3.95 -18.79
N VAL A 161 -17.54 2.66 -18.58
CA VAL A 161 -16.53 1.66 -18.17
C VAL A 161 -16.10 0.84 -19.39
N VAL A 162 -14.84 0.97 -19.79
CA VAL A 162 -14.25 0.18 -20.87
C VAL A 162 -13.58 -1.08 -20.32
N GLY A 163 -13.57 -2.16 -21.10
CA GLY A 163 -12.93 -3.42 -20.75
C GLY A 163 -13.14 -4.51 -21.80
N PRO A 164 -12.91 -5.80 -21.45
CA PRO A 164 -13.06 -6.92 -22.38
C PRO A 164 -14.43 -7.03 -23.06
N ARG A 165 -15.51 -6.62 -22.38
CA ARG A 165 -16.89 -6.65 -22.88
C ARG A 165 -17.27 -5.41 -23.70
N GLY A 166 -16.30 -4.56 -24.06
CA GLY A 166 -16.53 -3.31 -24.76
C GLY A 166 -16.76 -2.15 -23.78
N VAL A 167 -17.80 -1.36 -23.98
CA VAL A 167 -18.19 -0.25 -23.09
C VAL A 167 -19.48 -0.59 -22.34
N LEU A 168 -19.45 -0.49 -21.01
CA LEU A 168 -20.61 -0.61 -20.11
C LEU A 168 -20.90 0.74 -19.45
N ARG A 169 -22.12 0.89 -18.93
CA ARG A 169 -22.55 2.07 -18.16
C ARG A 169 -22.44 1.78 -16.66
N SER A 170 -21.85 2.69 -15.91
CA SER A 170 -21.75 2.64 -14.44
C SER A 170 -22.85 3.46 -13.78
N GLN A 171 -23.21 3.05 -12.56
CA GLN A 171 -24.08 3.82 -11.68
C GLN A 171 -23.36 4.98 -10.98
N ALA A 172 -22.03 5.00 -11.03
CA ALA A 172 -21.21 6.08 -10.46
C ALA A 172 -20.38 6.76 -11.55
N ASN A 173 -20.13 8.06 -11.39
CA ASN A 173 -19.24 8.82 -12.26
C ASN A 173 -17.83 8.78 -11.69
N ARG A 174 -16.86 8.30 -12.47
CA ARG A 174 -15.44 8.23 -12.05
C ARG A 174 -14.51 8.72 -13.14
N TRP A 175 -13.38 9.27 -12.72
CA TRP A 175 -12.32 9.70 -13.61
C TRP A 175 -11.07 8.82 -13.43
N VAL A 176 -11.06 7.70 -14.14
CA VAL A 176 -9.93 6.75 -14.21
C VAL A 176 -9.60 6.52 -15.69
N PRO A 177 -9.07 7.53 -16.39
CA PRO A 177 -8.93 7.48 -17.83
C PRO A 177 -7.88 6.45 -18.30
N PRO A 178 -8.03 5.90 -19.51
CA PRO A 178 -7.01 5.04 -20.09
C PRO A 178 -5.67 5.76 -20.22
N THR A 179 -4.58 5.04 -19.97
CA THR A 179 -3.22 5.58 -20.09
C THR A 179 -2.37 4.74 -21.03
N VAL A 180 -1.60 5.41 -21.89
CA VAL A 180 -0.55 4.79 -22.70
C VAL A 180 0.81 4.82 -22.00
N LYS A 181 0.91 5.52 -20.86
CA LYS A 181 2.11 5.57 -20.04
C LYS A 181 1.91 4.62 -18.87
N VAL A 182 2.63 3.50 -18.88
CA VAL A 182 2.40 2.37 -17.95
C VAL A 182 3.65 2.03 -17.13
N PRO A 183 3.52 1.65 -15.85
CA PRO A 183 4.64 1.29 -14.99
C PRO A 183 5.08 -0.16 -15.24
N LEU A 184 6.07 -0.37 -16.11
CA LEU A 184 6.46 -1.73 -16.53
C LEU A 184 7.76 -2.23 -15.90
N GLN A 185 8.58 -1.37 -15.29
CA GLN A 185 9.99 -1.70 -15.10
C GLN A 185 10.55 -1.18 -13.78
N HIS A 186 11.49 -1.90 -13.20
CA HIS A 186 12.44 -1.37 -12.23
C HIS A 186 13.85 -1.38 -12.84
N CYS A 187 14.71 -0.44 -12.48
CA CYS A 187 16.11 -0.52 -12.92
C CYS A 187 16.89 -1.54 -12.07
N GLY A 188 17.98 -2.06 -12.62
CA GLY A 188 18.92 -2.92 -11.89
C GLY A 188 19.68 -2.28 -10.71
N ASP A 189 19.43 -1.01 -10.38
CA ASP A 189 19.94 -0.44 -9.13
C ASP A 189 19.12 -0.97 -7.96
N LEU A 190 19.75 -1.75 -7.08
CA LEU A 190 19.08 -2.38 -5.94
C LEU A 190 18.47 -1.39 -4.95
N THR A 191 18.87 -0.12 -4.96
CA THR A 191 18.25 0.92 -4.11
C THR A 191 17.06 1.62 -4.76
N CYS A 192 16.82 1.43 -6.06
CA CYS A 192 15.66 2.00 -6.73
C CYS A 192 14.41 1.18 -6.43
N ARG A 193 13.44 1.82 -5.76
CA ARG A 193 12.14 1.23 -5.40
C ARG A 193 10.97 1.79 -6.19
N ARG A 194 11.24 2.69 -7.15
CA ARG A 194 10.19 3.36 -7.92
C ARG A 194 9.98 2.64 -9.25
N PRO A 195 8.73 2.34 -9.64
CA PRO A 195 8.46 1.87 -10.98
C PRO A 195 8.83 2.95 -12.00
N HIS A 196 9.46 2.53 -13.10
CA HIS A 196 9.75 3.35 -14.24
C HIS A 196 8.64 3.21 -15.28
N TRP A 197 8.21 4.36 -15.75
CA TRP A 197 7.14 4.48 -16.72
C TRP A 197 7.65 4.27 -18.14
N THR A 198 6.87 3.53 -18.93
CA THR A 198 7.10 3.25 -20.34
C THR A 198 5.93 3.79 -21.14
N SER A 199 6.20 4.53 -22.21
CA SER A 199 5.16 5.01 -23.11
C SER A 199 4.92 3.99 -24.23
N LEU A 200 3.69 3.51 -24.33
CA LEU A 200 3.20 2.69 -25.43
C LEU A 200 2.86 3.59 -26.62
N SER A 201 2.96 3.04 -27.82
CA SER A 201 2.70 3.78 -29.06
C SER A 201 1.58 3.14 -29.85
N THR A 202 0.69 3.97 -30.37
CA THR A 202 -0.26 3.56 -31.42
C THR A 202 0.47 3.52 -32.77
N ASP A 203 -0.06 2.74 -33.72
CA ASP A 203 0.53 2.64 -35.04
C ASP A 203 0.39 3.96 -35.82
N TYR A 204 1.52 4.50 -36.32
CA TYR A 204 1.53 5.72 -37.11
C TYR A 204 0.86 5.51 -38.47
N ASP A 205 0.90 4.29 -39.00
CA ASP A 205 0.39 3.98 -40.33
C ASP A 205 -1.14 3.83 -40.39
N ALA A 206 -1.81 3.91 -39.25
CA ALA A 206 -3.27 4.02 -39.24
C ALA A 206 -3.68 5.32 -39.98
N PRO A 207 -4.61 5.28 -40.96
CA PRO A 207 -4.96 6.43 -41.79
C PRO A 207 -5.25 7.73 -41.02
N ILE A 208 -5.93 7.64 -39.87
CA ILE A 208 -6.22 8.79 -39.02
C ILE A 208 -4.94 9.39 -38.40
N ASN A 209 -4.00 8.55 -37.93
CA ASN A 209 -2.80 9.00 -37.23
C ASN A 209 -1.81 9.70 -38.16
N GLN A 210 -1.71 9.27 -39.43
CA GLN A 210 -0.90 9.93 -40.46
C GLN A 210 -1.33 11.39 -40.70
N HIS A 211 -2.59 11.72 -40.42
CA HIS A 211 -3.16 13.04 -40.69
C HIS A 211 -3.30 13.92 -39.46
N LEU A 212 -3.30 13.37 -38.24
CA LEU A 212 -3.40 14.15 -36.99
C LEU A 212 -2.47 15.37 -36.90
N PRO A 213 -1.16 15.32 -37.28
CA PRO A 213 -0.31 16.51 -37.23
C PRO A 213 -0.82 17.70 -38.07
N LYS A 214 -1.66 17.45 -39.08
CA LYS A 214 -2.22 18.48 -39.97
C LYS A 214 -3.30 19.32 -39.27
N ILE A 215 -4.02 18.80 -38.26
CA ILE A 215 -5.02 19.64 -37.54
C ILE A 215 -4.35 20.76 -36.78
N THR A 216 -3.22 20.47 -36.14
CA THR A 216 -2.45 21.50 -35.43
C THR A 216 -2.04 22.61 -36.37
N LYS A 217 -1.67 22.32 -37.62
CA LYS A 217 -1.32 23.34 -38.63
C LYS A 217 -2.51 24.23 -38.98
N VAL A 218 -3.70 23.67 -39.12
CA VAL A 218 -4.93 24.44 -39.39
C VAL A 218 -5.31 25.31 -38.19
N LEU A 219 -5.09 24.83 -36.96
CA LEU A 219 -5.45 25.55 -35.73
C LEU A 219 -4.38 26.56 -35.26
N THR A 220 -3.10 26.35 -35.58
CA THR A 220 -1.98 27.22 -35.12
C THR A 220 -1.96 28.59 -35.81
N ASP A 221 -2.72 28.81 -36.87
CA ASP A 221 -2.95 30.15 -37.39
C ASP A 221 -3.74 31.04 -36.39
N ASN A 222 -4.37 30.45 -35.34
CA ASN A 222 -5.16 31.12 -34.29
C ASN A 222 -4.75 30.71 -32.83
N LEU A 223 -3.48 30.86 -32.45
CA LEU A 223 -2.89 30.36 -31.17
C LEU A 223 -3.54 30.75 -29.81
N VAL A 224 -4.64 31.50 -29.76
CA VAL A 224 -5.17 32.11 -28.53
C VAL A 224 -6.33 31.32 -27.88
N ALA A 225 -7.03 30.45 -28.59
CA ALA A 225 -8.33 29.92 -28.14
C ALA A 225 -8.33 28.55 -27.42
N ARG A 226 -7.32 27.70 -27.67
CA ARG A 226 -7.28 26.32 -27.12
C ARG A 226 -7.19 26.24 -25.58
N GLY A 227 -6.58 27.24 -24.94
CA GLY A 227 -6.46 27.28 -23.46
C GLY A 227 -7.81 27.44 -22.76
N ALA A 228 -8.67 28.32 -23.28
CA ALA A 228 -9.96 28.66 -22.66
C ALA A 228 -10.89 27.45 -22.53
N TRP A 229 -10.97 26.61 -23.57
CA TRP A 229 -11.78 25.39 -23.53
C TRP A 229 -11.22 24.33 -22.58
N THR A 230 -9.90 24.27 -22.42
CA THR A 230 -9.27 23.37 -21.44
C THR A 230 -9.64 23.80 -20.03
N ASP A 231 -9.55 25.10 -19.74
CA ASP A 231 -9.95 25.68 -18.45
C ASP A 231 -11.45 25.46 -18.19
N PHE A 232 -12.30 25.70 -19.18
CA PHE A 232 -13.76 25.49 -19.10
C PHE A 232 -14.13 24.03 -18.80
N THR A 233 -13.54 23.07 -19.51
CA THR A 233 -13.75 21.65 -19.20
C THR A 233 -13.28 21.31 -17.80
N GLY A 234 -12.20 21.95 -17.34
CA GLY A 234 -11.75 21.83 -15.95
C GLY A 234 -12.83 22.30 -14.97
N LEU A 235 -13.36 23.50 -15.12
CA LEU A 235 -14.43 24.01 -14.25
C LEU A 235 -15.65 23.07 -14.18
N LEU A 236 -16.09 22.56 -15.34
CA LEU A 236 -17.22 21.61 -15.39
C LEU A 236 -16.90 20.29 -14.69
N ALA A 237 -15.67 19.79 -14.84
CA ALA A 237 -15.28 18.53 -14.24
C ALA A 237 -15.01 18.65 -12.73
N GLU A 238 -14.57 19.82 -12.22
CA GLU A 238 -14.53 20.11 -10.78
C GLU A 238 -15.93 20.10 -10.17
N GLU A 239 -16.89 20.75 -10.83
CA GLU A 239 -18.30 20.77 -10.42
C GLU A 239 -18.87 19.34 -10.33
N ALA A 240 -18.53 18.47 -11.30
CA ALA A 240 -18.98 17.09 -11.33
C ALA A 240 -18.25 16.17 -10.32
N SER A 241 -16.96 16.39 -10.07
CA SER A 241 -16.10 15.48 -9.29
C SER A 241 -16.06 15.74 -7.78
N ARG A 242 -16.63 16.87 -7.31
CA ARG A 242 -16.65 17.26 -5.89
C ARG A 242 -15.26 17.12 -5.22
N PRO A 243 -14.23 17.84 -5.68
CA PRO A 243 -12.84 17.63 -5.26
C PRO A 243 -12.57 17.92 -3.78
N PHE A 244 -13.50 18.55 -3.07
CA PHE A 244 -13.42 18.84 -1.63
C PHE A 244 -14.26 17.86 -0.78
N ASP A 245 -14.76 16.78 -1.37
CA ASP A 245 -15.41 15.71 -0.62
C ASP A 245 -14.35 14.83 0.05
N ASP A 246 -14.24 14.92 1.38
CA ASP A 246 -13.30 14.12 2.15
C ASP A 246 -13.74 12.65 2.28
N LEU A 247 -14.91 12.27 1.79
CA LEU A 247 -15.39 10.89 1.74
C LEU A 247 -15.44 10.31 0.33
N ALA A 248 -14.84 10.99 -0.65
CA ALA A 248 -14.80 10.54 -2.04
C ALA A 248 -14.08 9.18 -2.18
N MET A 249 -14.83 8.14 -2.56
CA MET A 249 -14.37 6.76 -2.71
C MET A 249 -13.94 6.39 -4.13
N VAL A 250 -13.74 7.38 -5.01
CA VAL A 250 -13.45 7.21 -6.44
C VAL A 250 -12.22 6.32 -6.71
N GLY A 251 -11.27 6.23 -5.77
CA GLY A 251 -10.07 5.40 -5.87
C GLY A 251 -10.27 3.91 -5.53
N ILE A 252 -11.45 3.49 -5.05
CA ILE A 252 -11.71 2.10 -4.66
C ILE A 252 -11.54 1.14 -5.83
N PRO A 253 -12.16 1.38 -7.01
CA PRO A 253 -12.11 0.43 -8.11
C PRO A 253 -10.68 0.14 -8.59
N VAL A 254 -9.81 1.16 -8.63
CA VAL A 254 -8.38 1.03 -8.94
C VAL A 254 -7.67 0.18 -7.88
N SER A 255 -7.97 0.43 -6.61
CA SER A 255 -7.34 -0.28 -5.51
C SER A 255 -7.68 -1.77 -5.50
N LEU A 256 -8.93 -2.14 -5.83
CA LEU A 256 -9.32 -3.55 -5.98
C LEU A 256 -8.47 -4.29 -7.01
N GLY A 257 -8.14 -3.62 -8.12
CA GLY A 257 -7.37 -4.20 -9.21
C GLY A 257 -5.99 -4.70 -8.81
N ASP A 258 -5.36 -4.08 -7.80
CA ASP A 258 -4.02 -4.46 -7.33
C ASP A 258 -3.99 -5.02 -5.91
N CYS A 259 -5.02 -4.78 -5.08
CA CYS A 259 -5.05 -5.18 -3.67
C CYS A 259 -5.79 -6.50 -3.38
N LEU A 260 -6.67 -6.96 -4.28
CA LEU A 260 -7.38 -8.23 -4.11
C LEU A 260 -6.86 -9.28 -5.07
N THR A 261 -6.79 -10.54 -4.63
CA THR A 261 -6.50 -11.70 -5.48
C THR A 261 -7.69 -12.00 -6.42
N ASP A 262 -7.49 -12.88 -7.41
CA ASP A 262 -8.56 -13.23 -8.34
C ASP A 262 -9.73 -13.93 -7.62
N GLU A 263 -9.42 -14.76 -6.62
CA GLU A 263 -10.39 -15.42 -5.74
C GLU A 263 -11.17 -14.40 -4.90
N GLU A 264 -10.47 -13.44 -4.28
CA GLU A 264 -11.11 -12.39 -3.48
C GLU A 264 -11.98 -11.47 -4.34
N LEU A 265 -11.55 -11.15 -5.57
CA LEU A 265 -12.37 -10.41 -6.53
C LEU A 265 -13.62 -11.18 -6.94
N ALA A 266 -13.53 -12.51 -7.12
CA ALA A 266 -14.69 -13.35 -7.43
C ALA A 266 -15.69 -13.38 -6.27
N LEU A 267 -15.23 -13.33 -5.02
CA LEU A 267 -16.10 -13.19 -3.85
C LEU A 267 -16.82 -11.83 -3.85
N VAL A 268 -16.11 -10.73 -4.14
CA VAL A 268 -16.72 -9.39 -4.25
C VAL A 268 -17.74 -9.35 -5.38
N ALA A 269 -17.42 -9.92 -6.54
CA ALA A 269 -18.35 -10.03 -7.66
C ALA A 269 -19.62 -10.80 -7.27
N SER A 270 -19.46 -11.95 -6.61
CA SER A 270 -20.58 -12.78 -6.14
C SER A 270 -21.47 -12.02 -5.15
N GLN A 271 -20.87 -11.27 -4.21
CA GLN A 271 -21.59 -10.43 -3.25
C GLN A 271 -22.38 -9.31 -3.95
N LEU A 272 -21.85 -8.78 -5.06
CA LEU A 272 -22.51 -7.78 -5.91
C LEU A 272 -23.48 -8.39 -6.93
N SER A 273 -23.80 -9.68 -6.81
CA SER A 273 -24.65 -10.44 -7.75
C SER A 273 -24.17 -10.41 -9.19
N ILE A 274 -22.84 -10.44 -9.38
CA ILE A 274 -22.17 -10.55 -10.67
C ILE A 274 -21.79 -12.01 -10.89
N GLU A 275 -22.10 -12.55 -12.06
CA GLU A 275 -21.73 -13.90 -12.45
C GLU A 275 -20.21 -14.01 -12.66
N VAL A 276 -19.59 -15.03 -12.06
CA VAL A 276 -18.15 -15.29 -12.18
C VAL A 276 -17.92 -16.22 -13.37
N PRO A 277 -17.29 -15.76 -14.46
CA PRO A 277 -17.04 -16.59 -15.63
C PRO A 277 -15.86 -17.55 -15.39
N GLU A 278 -15.85 -18.68 -16.12
CA GLU A 278 -14.70 -19.59 -16.15
C GLU A 278 -13.69 -19.13 -17.22
N LEU A 279 -12.66 -18.38 -16.80
CA LEU A 279 -11.63 -17.79 -17.67
C LEU A 279 -10.23 -17.90 -17.07
N ASP A 280 -9.20 -17.70 -17.89
CA ASP A 280 -7.82 -17.56 -17.43
C ASP A 280 -7.65 -16.34 -16.51
N SER A 281 -6.68 -16.36 -15.60
CA SER A 281 -6.60 -15.40 -14.48
C SER A 281 -6.58 -13.91 -14.88
N ALA A 282 -5.83 -13.54 -15.93
CA ALA A 282 -5.80 -12.15 -16.41
C ALA A 282 -7.14 -11.74 -17.03
N GLU A 283 -7.76 -12.60 -17.85
CA GLU A 283 -9.05 -12.35 -18.49
C GLU A 283 -10.18 -12.32 -17.46
N LEU A 284 -10.17 -13.26 -16.51
CA LEU A 284 -11.08 -13.30 -15.37
C LEU A 284 -11.05 -11.98 -14.62
N ARG A 285 -9.87 -11.53 -14.20
CA ARG A 285 -9.71 -10.25 -13.48
C ARG A 285 -10.24 -9.08 -14.29
N ALA A 286 -9.91 -8.98 -15.58
CA ALA A 286 -10.37 -7.88 -16.41
C ALA A 286 -11.90 -7.86 -16.56
N ASN A 287 -12.54 -9.02 -16.72
CA ASN A 287 -14.00 -9.12 -16.78
C ASN A 287 -14.65 -8.77 -15.43
N LEU A 288 -14.14 -9.32 -14.32
CA LEU A 288 -14.67 -9.04 -12.98
C LEU A 288 -14.54 -7.56 -12.62
N LEU A 289 -13.38 -6.94 -12.86
CA LEU A 289 -13.19 -5.51 -12.61
C LEU A 289 -14.17 -4.68 -13.44
N GLN A 290 -14.32 -4.97 -14.74
CA GLN A 290 -15.25 -4.21 -15.59
C GLN A 290 -16.68 -4.25 -15.05
N GLU A 291 -17.17 -5.42 -14.64
CA GLU A 291 -18.51 -5.59 -14.07
C GLU A 291 -18.65 -4.93 -12.68
N ILE A 292 -17.67 -5.13 -11.80
CA ILE A 292 -17.68 -4.53 -10.45
C ILE A 292 -17.76 -3.01 -10.57
N TRP A 293 -17.02 -2.41 -11.51
CA TRP A 293 -16.98 -0.96 -11.71
C TRP A 293 -18.31 -0.38 -12.24
N THR A 294 -19.27 -1.21 -12.66
CA THR A 294 -20.63 -0.74 -12.99
C THR A 294 -21.45 -0.38 -11.75
N LYS A 295 -21.06 -0.85 -10.56
CA LYS A 295 -21.73 -0.59 -9.28
C LYS A 295 -21.30 0.74 -8.66
N THR A 296 -22.03 1.20 -7.64
CA THR A 296 -21.67 2.40 -6.87
C THR A 296 -20.44 2.16 -6.00
N ASP A 297 -19.72 3.21 -5.62
CA ASP A 297 -18.56 3.08 -4.72
C ASP A 297 -18.95 2.52 -3.35
N ASP A 298 -20.11 2.92 -2.82
CA ASP A 298 -20.62 2.46 -1.53
C ASP A 298 -20.97 0.96 -1.55
N ASP A 299 -21.57 0.45 -2.62
CA ASP A 299 -21.88 -0.97 -2.74
C ASP A 299 -20.61 -1.82 -2.81
N ILE A 300 -19.60 -1.33 -3.54
CA ILE A 300 -18.30 -1.99 -3.66
C ILE A 300 -17.60 -2.00 -2.29
N ALA A 301 -17.53 -0.85 -1.61
CA ALA A 301 -16.90 -0.73 -0.29
C ALA A 301 -17.56 -1.64 0.75
N ARG A 302 -18.90 -1.59 0.84
CA ARG A 302 -19.68 -2.44 1.77
C ARG A 302 -19.50 -3.92 1.47
N SER A 303 -19.45 -4.32 0.21
CA SER A 303 -19.21 -5.72 -0.16
C SER A 303 -17.85 -6.23 0.32
N VAL A 304 -16.80 -5.41 0.17
CA VAL A 304 -15.46 -5.75 0.68
C VAL A 304 -15.44 -5.81 2.21
N ASP A 305 -16.04 -4.82 2.87
CA ASP A 305 -16.15 -4.76 4.33
C ASP A 305 -16.89 -5.97 4.92
N PHE A 306 -18.00 -6.36 4.28
CA PHE A 306 -18.78 -7.52 4.65
C PHE A 306 -17.95 -8.80 4.54
N LEU A 307 -17.26 -9.01 3.43
CA LEU A 307 -16.44 -10.21 3.20
C LEU A 307 -15.24 -10.31 4.16
N ILE A 308 -14.64 -9.18 4.53
CA ILE A 308 -13.58 -9.13 5.56
C ILE A 308 -14.15 -9.44 6.94
N THR A 309 -15.28 -8.83 7.29
CA THR A 309 -15.95 -9.06 8.59
C THR A 309 -16.44 -10.50 8.74
N ALA A 310 -16.93 -11.11 7.66
CA ALA A 310 -17.34 -12.50 7.61
C ALA A 310 -16.16 -13.49 7.61
N GLY A 311 -14.92 -13.01 7.47
CA GLY A 311 -13.71 -13.84 7.41
C GLY A 311 -13.51 -14.57 6.09
N SER A 312 -14.32 -14.28 5.06
CA SER A 312 -14.13 -14.83 3.70
C SER A 312 -12.89 -14.25 3.02
N ILE A 313 -12.57 -12.98 3.31
CA ILE A 313 -11.28 -12.37 2.99
C ILE A 313 -10.48 -12.22 4.29
N SER A 314 -9.43 -13.02 4.44
CA SER A 314 -8.59 -13.02 5.64
C SER A 314 -7.39 -12.09 5.46
N LEU A 315 -7.28 -11.12 6.37
CA LEU A 315 -6.19 -10.14 6.40
C LEU A 315 -5.43 -10.25 7.72
N ALA A 316 -4.10 -10.34 7.64
CA ALA A 316 -3.30 -10.37 8.86
C ALA A 316 -3.44 -9.03 9.63
N PRO A 317 -3.29 -9.03 10.97
CA PRO A 317 -3.52 -7.83 11.78
C PRO A 317 -2.78 -6.56 11.33
N HIS A 318 -1.56 -6.72 10.82
CA HIS A 318 -0.67 -5.64 10.32
C HIS A 318 -0.70 -5.47 8.81
N GLU A 319 -1.50 -6.27 8.09
CA GLU A 319 -1.59 -6.19 6.64
C GLU A 319 -2.49 -5.01 6.25
N VAL A 320 -1.86 -4.02 5.62
CA VAL A 320 -2.54 -2.91 4.96
C VAL A 320 -2.17 -2.95 3.50
N ARG A 321 -3.13 -3.33 2.66
CA ARG A 321 -2.94 -3.48 1.22
C ARG A 321 -3.08 -2.14 0.52
N ARG A 322 -2.16 -1.88 -0.41
CA ARG A 322 -2.12 -0.72 -1.29
C ARG A 322 -1.61 -1.15 -2.67
N PRO A 323 -2.03 -0.48 -3.76
CA PRO A 323 -1.51 -0.76 -5.09
C PRO A 323 0.01 -0.61 -5.16
N PRO A 324 0.78 -1.66 -5.51
CA PRO A 324 2.25 -1.57 -5.58
C PRO A 324 2.77 -0.77 -6.78
N LEU A 325 1.99 -0.69 -7.87
CA LEU A 325 2.41 -0.06 -9.13
C LEU A 325 1.89 1.37 -9.29
N VAL A 326 0.59 1.59 -9.04
CA VAL A 326 -0.09 2.87 -9.27
C VAL A 326 -0.81 3.30 -7.99
N ASP A 327 -0.13 4.13 -7.21
CA ASP A 327 -0.71 4.72 -6.00
C ASP A 327 -1.51 5.97 -6.38
N VAL A 328 -2.84 5.85 -6.42
CA VAL A 328 -3.77 6.92 -6.80
C VAL A 328 -4.26 7.64 -5.55
N ALA A 329 -4.01 8.95 -5.51
CA ALA A 329 -4.62 9.87 -4.56
C ALA A 329 -5.72 10.66 -5.30
N VAL A 330 -6.84 10.94 -4.63
CA VAL A 330 -7.98 11.63 -5.24
C VAL A 330 -8.40 12.85 -4.41
N GLY A 331 -8.78 13.92 -5.10
CA GLY A 331 -9.33 15.13 -4.50
C GLY A 331 -8.30 15.99 -3.76
N SER A 332 -8.77 17.09 -3.18
CA SER A 332 -7.95 18.12 -2.54
C SER A 332 -7.29 17.64 -1.24
N PHE A 333 -7.78 16.55 -0.66
CA PHE A 333 -7.22 15.92 0.53
C PHE A 333 -6.27 14.74 0.21
N GLU A 334 -5.98 14.52 -1.09
CA GLU A 334 -5.14 13.42 -1.58
C GLU A 334 -5.54 12.06 -0.97
N LEU A 335 -6.83 11.74 -1.05
CA LEU A 335 -7.38 10.54 -0.43
C LEU A 335 -6.86 9.29 -1.14
N ARG A 336 -6.25 8.39 -0.37
CA ARG A 336 -5.80 7.07 -0.80
C ARG A 336 -6.66 5.99 -0.18
N VAL A 337 -7.08 5.04 -0.99
CA VAL A 337 -7.82 3.88 -0.51
C VAL A 337 -6.85 2.85 0.06
N GLU A 338 -7.16 2.34 1.25
CA GLU A 338 -6.42 1.25 1.87
C GLU A 338 -7.39 0.14 2.31
N ILE A 339 -6.96 -1.11 2.19
CA ILE A 339 -7.73 -2.28 2.64
C ILE A 339 -6.96 -2.95 3.78
N GLY A 340 -7.61 -3.16 4.92
CA GLY A 340 -7.02 -3.80 6.08
C GLY A 340 -8.06 -4.62 6.85
N ARG A 341 -7.67 -5.22 7.99
CA ARG A 341 -8.55 -6.11 8.79
C ARG A 341 -9.90 -5.51 9.24
N HIS A 342 -10.04 -4.19 9.16
CA HIS A 342 -11.26 -3.46 9.54
C HIS A 342 -12.04 -2.94 8.32
N GLY A 343 -11.74 -3.47 7.12
CA GLY A 343 -12.38 -3.09 5.88
C GLY A 343 -11.60 -2.07 5.05
N VAL A 344 -12.30 -1.41 4.14
CA VAL A 344 -11.82 -0.31 3.31
C VAL A 344 -11.77 0.98 4.13
N ARG A 345 -10.76 1.82 3.92
CA ARG A 345 -10.73 3.20 4.44
C ARG A 345 -10.19 4.19 3.42
N LEU A 346 -10.47 5.46 3.68
CA LEU A 346 -9.89 6.60 2.99
C LEU A 346 -8.84 7.25 3.88
N ARG A 347 -7.57 7.07 3.52
CA ARG A 347 -6.44 7.70 4.20
C ARG A 347 -6.07 9.01 3.48
N PRO A 348 -6.17 10.17 4.14
CA PRO A 348 -5.63 11.42 3.64
C PRO A 348 -4.10 11.47 3.79
N ASP A 349 -3.42 12.25 2.94
CA ASP A 349 -1.99 12.54 3.11
C ASP A 349 -1.75 13.55 4.25
N ASP A 350 -2.73 14.44 4.52
CA ASP A 350 -2.74 15.36 5.66
C ASP A 350 -3.22 14.67 6.96
N PRO A 351 -2.39 14.60 8.02
CA PRO A 351 -2.77 14.00 9.30
C PRO A 351 -3.83 14.78 10.11
N GLU A 352 -4.19 16.02 9.73
CA GLU A 352 -5.24 16.80 10.39
C GLU A 352 -6.64 16.34 9.98
N VAL A 353 -6.81 15.84 8.75
CA VAL A 353 -8.11 15.44 8.19
C VAL A 353 -8.82 14.38 9.05
N PRO A 354 -8.17 13.31 9.56
CA PRO A 354 -8.84 12.36 10.46
C PRO A 354 -9.34 12.99 11.78
N LEU A 355 -8.64 14.00 12.31
CA LEU A 355 -9.10 14.74 13.50
C LEU A 355 -10.33 15.59 13.17
N LEU A 356 -10.33 16.26 12.02
CA LEU A 356 -11.49 17.02 11.54
C LEU A 356 -12.71 16.11 11.30
N ARG A 357 -12.50 14.91 10.77
CA ARG A 357 -13.55 13.89 10.63
C ARG A 357 -14.08 13.42 11.98
N LEU A 358 -13.22 13.22 12.97
CA LEU A 358 -13.63 12.86 14.33
C LEU A 358 -14.47 13.98 14.97
N ARG A 359 -14.04 15.24 14.83
CA ARG A 359 -14.82 16.40 15.27
C ARG A 359 -16.19 16.44 14.61
N ARG A 360 -16.25 16.30 13.28
CA ARG A 360 -17.52 16.26 12.53
C ARG A 360 -18.42 15.14 13.04
N LEU A 361 -17.88 13.94 13.20
CA LEU A 361 -18.61 12.80 13.73
C LEU A 361 -19.21 13.12 15.10
N ILE A 362 -18.40 13.56 16.07
CA ILE A 362 -18.89 13.92 17.41
C ILE A 362 -19.97 15.01 17.32
N THR A 363 -19.80 15.99 16.42
CA THR A 363 -20.78 17.06 16.21
C THR A 363 -22.12 16.53 15.69
N HIS A 364 -22.12 15.46 14.91
CA HIS A 364 -23.35 14.80 14.47
C HIS A 364 -23.97 13.91 15.54
N LEU A 365 -23.18 13.37 16.48
CA LEU A 365 -23.66 12.51 17.57
C LEU A 365 -24.35 13.29 18.70
N TYR A 366 -24.03 14.58 18.85
CA TYR A 366 -24.63 15.47 19.85
C TYR A 366 -25.34 16.60 19.12
N ASP A 367 -26.67 16.64 19.21
CA ASP A 367 -27.44 17.74 18.62
C ASP A 367 -27.23 19.03 19.42
N PHE A 368 -26.52 20.00 18.83
CA PHE A 368 -26.22 21.28 19.48
C PHE A 368 -27.46 22.19 19.60
N ASP A 369 -28.53 21.92 18.84
CA ASP A 369 -29.79 22.63 18.97
C ASP A 369 -30.68 22.02 20.09
N ASN A 370 -30.27 20.87 20.66
CA ASN A 370 -30.95 20.19 21.75
C ASN A 370 -30.26 20.43 23.10
N ASP A 371 -30.94 21.16 23.99
CA ASP A 371 -30.44 21.50 25.33
C ASP A 371 -30.00 20.27 26.15
N SER A 372 -30.64 19.10 25.98
CA SER A 372 -30.29 17.88 26.71
C SER A 372 -28.95 17.30 26.25
N ASP A 373 -28.69 17.28 24.95
CA ASP A 373 -27.44 16.75 24.39
C ASP A 373 -26.29 17.73 24.62
N LEU A 374 -26.54 19.03 24.48
CA LEU A 374 -25.57 20.07 24.81
C LEU A 374 -25.17 20.03 26.29
N SER A 375 -26.14 19.84 27.20
CA SER A 375 -25.88 19.72 28.63
C SER A 375 -25.09 18.46 28.99
N GLU A 376 -25.39 17.32 28.35
CA GLU A 376 -24.60 16.10 28.55
C GLU A 376 -23.17 16.27 28.05
N LEU A 377 -22.99 16.77 26.83
CA LEU A 377 -21.66 16.97 26.26
C LEU A 377 -20.84 17.91 27.14
N ARG A 378 -21.44 19.01 27.61
CA ARG A 378 -20.81 19.93 28.56
C ARG A 378 -20.43 19.25 29.87
N TRP A 379 -21.27 18.35 30.38
CA TRP A 379 -20.96 17.57 31.58
C TRP A 379 -19.79 16.61 31.36
N GLN A 380 -19.72 15.94 30.21
CA GLN A 380 -18.60 15.06 29.85
C GLN A 380 -17.29 15.85 29.71
N LEU A 381 -17.36 17.06 29.17
CA LEU A 381 -16.21 17.96 28.96
C LEU A 381 -15.88 18.86 30.17
N ARG A 382 -16.55 18.71 31.33
CA ARG A 382 -16.47 19.62 32.49
C ARG A 382 -15.08 19.91 33.05
N THR A 383 -14.07 19.10 32.70
CA THR A 383 -12.67 19.25 33.15
C THR A 383 -11.82 20.07 32.18
N ILE A 384 -12.39 20.50 31.05
CA ILE A 384 -11.72 21.25 29.99
C ILE A 384 -12.14 22.71 30.09
N ASP A 385 -11.16 23.61 30.03
CA ASP A 385 -11.41 25.04 30.02
C ASP A 385 -11.94 25.47 28.64
N GLY A 386 -12.96 26.33 28.62
CA GLY A 386 -13.53 26.90 27.39
C GLY A 386 -14.70 27.82 27.68
N THR A 387 -14.95 28.80 26.81
CA THR A 387 -16.05 29.77 26.95
C THR A 387 -17.40 29.18 26.57
N ASP A 388 -17.42 28.25 25.60
CA ASP A 388 -18.58 27.50 25.17
C ASP A 388 -18.25 26.01 24.91
N VAL A 389 -19.28 25.21 24.61
CA VAL A 389 -19.13 23.75 24.41
C VAL A 389 -18.32 23.44 23.15
N HIS A 390 -18.33 24.29 22.13
CA HIS A 390 -17.51 24.09 20.93
C HIS A 390 -16.03 24.29 21.24
N GLU A 391 -15.67 25.36 21.95
CA GLU A 391 -14.29 25.61 22.39
C GLU A 391 -13.80 24.52 23.35
N MET A 392 -14.66 24.07 24.28
CA MET A 392 -14.34 22.93 25.15
C MET A 392 -14.07 21.65 24.35
N LEU A 393 -14.86 21.39 23.29
CA LEU A 393 -14.66 20.21 22.44
C LEU A 393 -13.36 20.32 21.62
N GLU A 394 -13.07 21.49 21.04
CA GLU A 394 -11.82 21.75 20.32
C GLU A 394 -10.60 21.51 21.21
N GLU A 395 -10.61 22.10 22.42
CA GLU A 395 -9.53 21.95 23.38
C GLU A 395 -9.40 20.49 23.84
N TYR A 396 -10.52 19.80 24.06
CA TYR A 396 -10.53 18.37 24.41
C TYR A 396 -9.87 17.50 23.33
N LEU A 397 -10.25 17.69 22.06
CA LEU A 397 -9.67 16.93 20.94
C LEU A 397 -8.20 17.28 20.70
N ARG A 398 -7.76 18.48 21.08
CA ARG A 398 -6.36 18.91 20.99
C ARG A 398 -5.46 18.23 22.02
N VAL A 399 -5.94 17.99 23.23
CA VAL A 399 -5.14 17.45 24.34
C VAL A 399 -5.36 15.96 24.61
N THR A 400 -6.45 15.38 24.11
CA THR A 400 -6.83 13.98 24.33
C THR A 400 -6.46 13.11 23.13
N SER A 401 -6.09 11.85 23.37
CA SER A 401 -5.86 10.92 22.25
C SER A 401 -7.18 10.61 21.52
N PRO A 402 -7.17 10.40 20.19
CA PRO A 402 -8.39 10.10 19.44
C PRO A 402 -9.12 8.84 19.93
N SER A 403 -8.37 7.80 20.35
CA SER A 403 -8.96 6.58 20.90
C SER A 403 -9.70 6.84 22.22
N ASP A 404 -9.13 7.67 23.09
CA ASP A 404 -9.76 8.02 24.37
C ASP A 404 -10.97 8.92 24.14
N ALA A 405 -10.90 9.84 23.17
CA ALA A 405 -12.03 10.68 22.78
C ALA A 405 -13.20 9.85 22.24
N ILE A 406 -12.95 8.84 21.40
CA ILE A 406 -13.97 7.91 20.93
C ILE A 406 -14.54 7.10 22.10
N GLY A 407 -13.69 6.56 22.97
CA GLY A 407 -14.13 5.82 24.16
C GLY A 407 -15.00 6.65 25.10
N ALA A 408 -14.66 7.93 25.30
CA ALA A 408 -15.37 8.81 26.22
C ALA A 408 -16.65 9.40 25.63
N LEU A 409 -16.65 9.80 24.35
CA LEU A 409 -17.74 10.58 23.75
C LEU A 409 -18.65 9.75 22.84
N VAL A 410 -18.14 8.68 22.21
CA VAL A 410 -18.93 7.82 21.32
C VAL A 410 -19.50 6.62 22.07
N LEU A 411 -18.68 5.91 22.85
CA LEU A 411 -19.14 4.74 23.60
C LEU A 411 -19.97 5.08 24.85
N SER A 412 -20.13 6.37 25.17
CA SER A 412 -20.95 6.83 26.31
C SER A 412 -22.43 6.43 26.19
N ARG A 413 -22.94 6.29 24.97
CA ARG A 413 -24.35 5.99 24.70
C ARG A 413 -24.49 4.99 23.55
N ARG A 414 -25.36 3.99 23.71
CA ARG A 414 -25.66 3.02 22.64
C ARG A 414 -26.12 3.70 21.33
N GLN A 415 -26.92 4.75 21.44
CA GLN A 415 -27.40 5.51 20.28
C GLN A 415 -26.24 6.15 19.50
N ASN A 416 -25.26 6.74 20.21
CA ASN A 416 -24.08 7.34 19.61
C ASN A 416 -23.26 6.30 18.86
N VAL A 417 -23.07 5.11 19.43
CA VAL A 417 -22.36 4.00 18.76
C VAL A 417 -23.08 3.59 17.47
N GLN A 418 -24.40 3.41 17.51
CA GLN A 418 -25.19 3.02 16.33
C GLN A 418 -25.16 4.08 15.23
N GLN A 419 -25.28 5.35 15.60
CA GLN A 419 -25.21 6.47 14.67
C GLN A 419 -23.80 6.58 14.07
N ALA A 420 -22.75 6.46 14.88
CA ALA A 420 -21.37 6.50 14.40
C ALA A 420 -21.04 5.37 13.43
N MET A 421 -21.51 4.15 13.72
CA MET A 421 -21.37 3.01 12.82
C MET A 421 -22.08 3.25 11.50
N THR A 422 -23.29 3.82 11.53
CA THR A 422 -24.07 4.11 10.34
C THR A 422 -23.40 5.19 9.48
N GLU A 423 -22.96 6.28 10.10
CA GLU A 423 -22.28 7.40 9.40
C GLU A 423 -20.95 6.95 8.75
N LEU A 424 -20.25 6.00 9.36
CA LEU A 424 -18.99 5.46 8.84
C LEU A 424 -19.15 4.19 7.99
N GLY A 425 -20.39 3.79 7.68
CA GLY A 425 -20.68 2.60 6.87
C GLY A 425 -20.21 1.27 7.48
N ILE A 426 -20.13 1.18 8.80
CA ILE A 426 -19.76 -0.03 9.53
C ILE A 426 -21.01 -0.89 9.73
N GLU A 427 -21.09 -2.02 9.03
CA GLU A 427 -22.19 -2.96 9.21
C GLU A 427 -22.17 -3.60 10.61
N SER A 428 -23.37 -3.74 11.19
CA SER A 428 -23.60 -4.25 12.55
C SER A 428 -23.43 -5.77 12.65
N GLY A 429 -22.27 -6.29 12.27
CA GLY A 429 -21.83 -7.65 12.58
C GLY A 429 -21.24 -7.78 14.00
N VAL A 430 -21.03 -6.65 14.68
CA VAL A 430 -20.65 -6.62 16.10
C VAL A 430 -21.93 -6.76 16.91
N SER A 431 -22.21 -7.98 17.40
CA SER A 431 -23.29 -8.22 18.35
C SER A 431 -22.95 -7.45 19.64
N LEU A 432 -23.51 -6.26 19.82
CA LEU A 432 -23.35 -5.37 20.99
C LEU A 432 -23.83 -6.00 22.33
N GLY A 433 -24.02 -7.32 22.39
CA GLY A 433 -24.58 -8.03 23.54
C GLY A 433 -24.07 -9.44 23.81
N GLU A 434 -23.13 -10.01 23.04
CA GLU A 434 -22.79 -11.45 23.16
C GLU A 434 -21.31 -11.77 23.54
N LEU A 435 -20.43 -10.77 23.67
CA LEU A 435 -19.08 -10.94 24.20
C LEU A 435 -18.84 -10.00 25.40
N ALA A 436 -17.76 -10.26 26.15
CA ALA A 436 -17.44 -9.48 27.35
C ALA A 436 -17.28 -7.99 27.00
N PRO A 437 -17.94 -7.05 27.71
CA PRO A 437 -18.06 -5.63 27.30
C PRO A 437 -16.72 -4.96 26.94
N ALA A 438 -15.65 -5.30 27.66
CA ALA A 438 -14.35 -4.65 27.49
C ALA A 438 -13.59 -5.05 26.20
N SER A 439 -13.81 -6.24 25.64
CA SER A 439 -13.14 -6.64 24.38
C SER A 439 -13.83 -6.07 23.15
N ASP A 440 -15.14 -5.90 23.21
CA ASP A 440 -15.93 -5.36 22.11
C ASP A 440 -15.69 -3.85 21.94
N ASP A 441 -15.60 -3.11 23.06
CA ASP A 441 -15.32 -1.67 23.04
C ASP A 441 -13.99 -1.34 22.35
N VAL A 442 -12.93 -2.12 22.62
CA VAL A 442 -11.62 -1.94 21.97
C VAL A 442 -11.72 -2.17 20.46
N LEU A 443 -12.40 -3.24 20.04
CA LEU A 443 -12.58 -3.53 18.62
C LEU A 443 -13.42 -2.46 17.90
N VAL A 444 -14.45 -1.93 18.57
CA VAL A 444 -15.28 -0.83 18.04
C VAL A 444 -14.43 0.43 17.89
N VAL A 445 -13.66 0.82 18.91
CA VAL A 445 -12.74 1.97 18.84
C VAL A 445 -11.75 1.81 17.69
N GLU A 446 -11.13 0.64 17.54
CA GLU A 446 -10.18 0.38 16.45
C GLU A 446 -10.83 0.48 15.06
N LYS A 447 -12.07 -0.03 14.90
CA LYS A 447 -12.83 0.10 13.65
C LYS A 447 -13.20 1.55 13.34
N LEU A 448 -13.68 2.32 14.32
CA LEU A 448 -13.99 3.74 14.16
C LEU A 448 -12.74 4.54 13.79
N MET A 449 -11.63 4.32 14.51
CA MET A 449 -10.33 4.92 14.20
C MET A 449 -9.89 4.61 12.77
N TRP A 450 -10.03 3.35 12.34
CA TRP A 450 -9.70 2.91 10.99
C TRP A 450 -10.51 3.66 9.92
N LYS A 451 -11.84 3.73 10.09
CA LYS A 451 -12.76 4.37 9.14
C LYS A 451 -12.61 5.88 9.06
N LEU A 452 -12.29 6.53 10.19
CA LEU A 452 -11.96 7.95 10.22
C LEU A 452 -10.64 8.28 9.51
N GLY A 453 -9.78 7.28 9.26
CA GLY A 453 -8.52 7.43 8.55
C GLY A 453 -7.29 7.50 9.45
N PHE A 454 -7.42 7.27 10.76
CA PHE A 454 -6.29 7.23 11.68
C PHE A 454 -5.40 6.02 11.43
N PRO A 455 -4.08 6.10 11.63
CA PRO A 455 -3.22 4.92 11.57
C PRO A 455 -3.66 3.88 12.62
N GLN A 456 -3.54 2.58 12.27
CA GLN A 456 -3.82 1.50 13.22
C GLN A 456 -2.94 1.62 14.46
N SER A 457 -3.49 1.22 15.61
CA SER A 457 -2.75 1.10 16.86
C SER A 457 -1.60 0.10 16.71
N PRO A 458 -0.44 0.34 17.35
CA PRO A 458 0.64 -0.63 17.33
C PRO A 458 0.18 -1.91 18.04
N GLN A 459 0.46 -3.05 17.43
CA GLN A 459 0.08 -4.34 18.00
C GLN A 459 0.94 -4.65 19.26
N ALA A 460 0.36 -5.38 20.20
CA ALA A 460 1.12 -5.92 21.33
C ALA A 460 2.28 -6.80 20.80
N SER A 461 3.47 -6.67 21.39
CA SER A 461 4.61 -7.50 21.00
C SER A 461 4.37 -8.96 21.39
N LEU A 462 5.05 -9.89 20.71
CA LEU A 462 5.02 -11.31 21.10
C LEU A 462 5.47 -11.54 22.55
N ALA A 463 6.30 -10.65 23.09
CA ALA A 463 6.73 -10.71 24.48
C ALA A 463 5.63 -10.34 25.49
N ALA A 464 4.58 -9.62 25.09
CA ALA A 464 3.51 -9.22 25.99
C ALA A 464 2.81 -10.44 26.61
N GLU A 465 2.52 -11.47 25.80
CA GLU A 465 1.94 -12.73 26.28
C GLU A 465 2.90 -13.44 27.24
N PHE A 466 4.19 -13.54 26.88
CA PHE A 466 5.21 -14.14 27.75
C PHE A 466 5.26 -13.44 29.12
N TRP A 467 5.28 -12.11 29.15
CA TRP A 467 5.34 -11.34 30.40
C TRP A 467 4.09 -11.51 31.25
N GLN A 468 2.92 -11.58 30.63
CA GLN A 468 1.69 -11.90 31.34
C GLN A 468 1.75 -13.30 31.96
N ARG A 469 2.11 -14.32 31.18
CA ARG A 469 2.27 -15.71 31.67
C ARG A 469 3.34 -15.83 32.73
N GLN A 470 4.42 -15.06 32.63
CA GLN A 470 5.50 -15.03 33.62
C GLN A 470 5.01 -14.48 34.95
N LYS A 471 4.22 -13.40 34.93
CA LYS A 471 3.63 -12.81 36.14
C LYS A 471 2.67 -13.78 36.80
N GLU A 472 1.80 -14.42 36.01
CA GLU A 472 0.87 -15.47 36.48
C GLU A 472 1.63 -16.65 37.11
N ALA A 473 2.66 -17.17 36.43
CA ALA A 473 3.47 -18.29 36.90
C ALA A 473 4.23 -17.94 38.19
N ARG A 474 4.86 -16.76 38.24
CA ARG A 474 5.61 -16.32 39.42
C ARG A 474 4.70 -16.16 40.63
N GLN A 475 3.47 -15.67 40.43
CA GLN A 475 2.48 -15.58 41.50
C GLN A 475 2.04 -16.97 41.95
N ALA A 476 1.72 -17.87 41.01
CA ALA A 476 1.31 -19.24 41.32
C ALA A 476 2.37 -20.02 42.10
N VAL A 477 3.66 -19.87 41.75
CA VAL A 477 4.77 -20.51 42.48
C VAL A 477 4.92 -19.93 43.87
N ARG A 478 4.75 -18.61 44.05
CA ARG A 478 4.79 -17.96 45.37
C ARG A 478 3.65 -18.41 46.27
N ASP A 479 2.43 -18.49 45.73
CA ASP A 479 1.24 -18.95 46.45
C ASP A 479 1.40 -20.43 46.85
N ALA A 480 1.96 -21.25 45.96
CA ALA A 480 2.28 -22.65 46.24
C ALA A 480 3.36 -22.83 47.32
N ASN A 481 4.30 -21.89 47.44
CA ASN A 481 5.35 -21.92 48.47
C ASN A 481 4.84 -21.45 49.84
N GLY A 482 3.79 -20.61 49.88
CA GLY A 482 3.21 -20.05 51.11
C GLY A 482 1.96 -20.77 51.65
N SER A 483 1.31 -21.62 50.85
CA SER A 483 0.06 -22.30 51.23
C SER A 483 0.26 -23.74 51.69
N ALA A 484 -0.49 -24.16 52.72
CA ALA A 484 -0.53 -25.56 53.17
C ALA A 484 -1.30 -26.48 52.18
N ILE A 485 -2.19 -25.92 51.36
CA ILE A 485 -2.96 -26.62 50.32
C ILE A 485 -2.47 -26.14 48.96
N LEU A 486 -1.91 -27.07 48.19
CA LEU A 486 -1.20 -26.80 46.95
C LEU A 486 -2.06 -27.25 45.75
N ASP A 487 -2.55 -26.29 44.96
CA ASP A 487 -3.29 -26.56 43.71
C ASP A 487 -2.30 -26.92 42.60
N LEU A 488 -1.82 -28.17 42.66
CA LEU A 488 -0.86 -28.75 41.71
C LEU A 488 -1.35 -28.73 40.25
N PRO A 489 -2.62 -29.04 39.93
CA PRO A 489 -3.13 -28.92 38.57
C PRO A 489 -2.98 -27.51 37.99
N ARG A 490 -3.41 -26.48 38.73
CA ARG A 490 -3.32 -25.09 38.28
C ARG A 490 -1.87 -24.63 38.10
N LEU A 491 -0.98 -24.98 39.03
CA LEU A 491 0.44 -24.64 38.91
C LEU A 491 1.07 -25.26 37.66
N ARG A 492 0.78 -26.54 37.37
CA ARG A 492 1.29 -27.22 36.18
C ARG A 492 0.77 -26.57 34.90
N GLU A 493 -0.50 -26.20 34.86
CA GLU A 493 -1.12 -25.53 33.72
C GLU A 493 -0.44 -24.18 33.43
N VAL A 494 -0.34 -23.30 34.43
CA VAL A 494 0.28 -21.97 34.26
C VAL A 494 1.75 -22.07 33.85
N LEU A 495 2.51 -23.01 34.45
CA LEU A 495 3.91 -23.23 34.05
C LEU A 495 4.05 -23.81 32.64
N ARG A 496 3.13 -24.70 32.23
CA ARG A 496 3.10 -25.25 30.87
C ARG A 496 2.87 -24.14 29.84
N GLU A 497 1.87 -23.29 30.06
CA GLU A 497 1.56 -22.17 29.15
C GLU A 497 2.74 -21.17 29.08
N LEU A 498 3.40 -20.88 30.21
CA LEU A 498 4.62 -20.05 30.22
C LEU A 498 5.73 -20.64 29.34
N PHE A 499 6.03 -21.93 29.47
CA PHE A 499 7.11 -22.55 28.70
C PHE A 499 6.76 -22.71 27.22
N ILE A 500 5.48 -22.92 26.87
CA ILE A 500 5.02 -22.91 25.47
C ILE A 500 5.22 -21.51 24.87
N SER A 501 4.81 -20.46 25.59
CA SER A 501 5.01 -19.06 25.17
C SER A 501 6.51 -18.74 25.01
N LEU A 502 7.36 -19.21 25.93
CA LEU A 502 8.81 -19.06 25.83
C LEU A 502 9.41 -19.81 24.62
N GLU A 503 9.00 -21.06 24.35
CA GLU A 503 9.45 -21.83 23.18
C GLU A 503 9.10 -21.09 21.87
N GLY A 504 7.87 -20.58 21.77
CA GLY A 504 7.43 -19.77 20.63
C GLY A 504 8.25 -18.49 20.47
N LEU A 505 8.41 -17.72 21.54
CA LEU A 505 9.14 -16.45 21.54
C LEU A 505 10.63 -16.64 21.18
N LEU A 506 11.30 -17.62 21.79
CA LEU A 506 12.71 -17.90 21.48
C LEU A 506 12.87 -18.40 20.05
N GLY A 507 11.95 -19.23 19.55
CA GLY A 507 11.95 -19.70 18.16
C GLY A 507 11.87 -18.55 17.16
N ASP A 508 10.89 -17.66 17.34
CA ASP A 508 10.72 -16.45 16.52
C ASP A 508 11.95 -15.53 16.59
N THR A 509 12.49 -15.35 17.79
CA THR A 509 13.65 -14.47 18.01
C THR A 509 14.90 -14.98 17.29
N VAL A 510 15.16 -16.29 17.30
CA VAL A 510 16.31 -16.90 16.59
C VAL A 510 16.15 -16.74 15.09
N ASP A 511 14.95 -17.04 14.56
CA ASP A 511 14.63 -16.92 13.15
C ASP A 511 14.82 -15.49 12.65
N PHE A 512 14.27 -14.51 13.39
CA PHE A 512 14.43 -13.09 13.08
C PHE A 512 15.89 -12.63 13.21
N ALA A 513 16.57 -12.94 14.31
CA ALA A 513 17.96 -12.52 14.53
C ALA A 513 18.92 -13.06 13.47
N TRP A 514 18.78 -14.34 13.09
CA TRP A 514 19.54 -14.92 11.99
C TRP A 514 19.26 -14.20 10.68
N TRP A 515 17.98 -14.03 10.33
CA TRP A 515 17.60 -13.37 9.08
C TRP A 515 18.16 -11.95 9.01
N VAL A 516 17.98 -11.15 10.06
CA VAL A 516 18.47 -9.77 10.15
C VAL A 516 19.97 -9.68 9.92
N LEU A 517 20.76 -10.58 10.50
CA LEU A 517 22.21 -10.42 10.57
C LEU A 517 22.96 -11.16 9.45
N ALA A 518 22.38 -12.23 8.91
CA ALA A 518 23.04 -13.16 8.00
C ALA A 518 22.54 -13.11 6.54
N THR A 519 21.48 -12.35 6.23
CA THR A 519 20.88 -12.34 4.88
C THR A 519 21.06 -11.01 4.15
N ASP A 520 21.15 -11.08 2.82
CA ASP A 520 21.30 -9.90 1.97
C ASP A 520 19.95 -9.18 1.77
N HIS A 521 19.65 -8.25 2.66
CA HIS A 521 18.41 -7.46 2.61
C HIS A 521 18.28 -6.57 1.39
N LEU A 522 19.39 -6.17 0.77
CA LEU A 522 19.35 -5.24 -0.36
C LEU A 522 18.94 -5.96 -1.65
N ALA A 523 19.43 -7.18 -1.83
CA ALA A 523 19.14 -8.06 -2.97
C ALA A 523 17.92 -8.97 -2.77
N ALA A 524 17.32 -8.97 -1.57
CA ALA A 524 16.10 -9.73 -1.29
C ALA A 524 14.96 -9.36 -2.25
N ALA A 525 14.02 -10.29 -2.48
CA ALA A 525 12.82 -10.02 -3.28
C ALA A 525 11.98 -8.88 -2.69
N ARG A 526 11.89 -8.81 -1.36
CA ARG A 526 11.27 -7.70 -0.62
C ARG A 526 12.27 -7.05 0.34
N PRO A 527 13.02 -6.05 -0.12
CA PRO A 527 14.08 -5.49 0.69
C PRO A 527 13.61 -4.79 1.94
N PHE A 528 14.30 -5.12 3.03
CA PHE A 528 14.03 -4.63 4.37
C PHE A 528 12.58 -4.84 4.82
N THR A 529 11.92 -5.93 4.40
CA THR A 529 10.59 -6.32 4.85
C THR A 529 10.69 -7.73 5.41
N TYR A 530 10.32 -7.92 6.67
CA TYR A 530 10.37 -9.22 7.33
C TYR A 530 9.01 -9.90 7.34
N THR A 531 8.95 -11.15 6.90
CA THR A 531 7.85 -12.09 7.17
C THR A 531 8.37 -13.31 7.94
N PRO A 532 7.55 -13.94 8.81
CA PRO A 532 7.98 -15.12 9.56
C PRO A 532 8.57 -16.24 8.68
N SER A 533 7.97 -16.48 7.50
CA SER A 533 8.45 -17.49 6.54
C SER A 533 9.91 -17.29 6.09
N GLN A 534 10.39 -16.04 6.02
CA GLN A 534 11.77 -15.74 5.65
C GLN A 534 12.80 -16.15 6.72
N GLY A 535 12.37 -16.31 7.96
CA GLY A 535 13.21 -16.76 9.06
C GLY A 535 13.36 -18.28 9.17
N GLU A 536 12.48 -19.05 8.54
CA GLU A 536 12.47 -20.52 8.62
C GLU A 536 13.81 -21.20 8.27
N PRO A 537 14.61 -20.72 7.28
CA PRO A 537 15.90 -21.32 6.96
C PRO A 537 16.95 -21.22 8.07
N ALA A 538 16.73 -20.40 9.10
CA ALA A 538 17.66 -20.21 10.21
C ALA A 538 18.08 -21.54 10.85
N TRP A 539 17.13 -22.45 11.09
CA TRP A 539 17.43 -23.74 11.72
C TRP A 539 18.38 -24.59 10.89
N ALA A 540 18.19 -24.65 9.58
CA ALA A 540 19.07 -25.40 8.68
C ALA A 540 20.48 -24.79 8.64
N ALA A 541 20.57 -23.45 8.61
CA ALA A 541 21.85 -22.74 8.64
C ALA A 541 22.61 -22.98 9.95
N LEU A 542 21.93 -22.89 11.10
CA LEU A 542 22.52 -23.13 12.41
C LEU A 542 22.94 -24.60 12.60
N ALA A 543 22.14 -25.55 12.10
CA ALA A 543 22.48 -26.97 12.12
C ALA A 543 23.74 -27.27 11.30
N SER A 544 23.82 -26.70 10.10
CA SER A 544 24.99 -26.85 9.21
C SER A 544 26.26 -26.33 9.88
N HIS A 545 26.20 -25.14 10.48
CA HIS A 545 27.32 -24.54 11.21
C HIS A 545 27.73 -25.36 12.43
N ALA A 546 26.76 -25.79 13.25
CA ALA A 546 27.02 -26.61 14.43
C ALA A 546 27.71 -27.94 14.09
N ASN A 547 27.34 -28.56 12.96
CA ASN A 547 27.95 -29.80 12.50
C ASN A 547 29.41 -29.61 12.04
N ALA A 548 29.72 -28.46 11.44
CA ALA A 548 31.07 -28.10 11.00
C ALA A 548 32.04 -27.85 12.18
N ILE A 549 31.53 -27.40 13.33
CA ILE A 549 32.35 -27.20 14.53
C ILE A 549 32.78 -28.56 15.12
N SER A 550 34.09 -28.74 15.28
CA SER A 550 34.67 -29.91 15.96
C SER A 550 34.78 -29.66 17.47
N ALA A 551 33.67 -29.80 18.20
CA ALA A 551 33.62 -29.69 19.66
C ALA A 551 33.14 -30.99 20.33
N PRO A 552 33.59 -31.33 21.56
CA PRO A 552 33.16 -32.53 22.28
C PRO A 552 31.67 -32.48 22.70
N ASP A 553 31.13 -31.29 22.97
CA ASP A 553 29.70 -31.04 23.22
C ASP A 553 29.02 -30.47 21.97
N LYS A 554 28.93 -31.26 20.89
CA LYS A 554 28.25 -30.80 19.67
C LYS A 554 26.77 -30.53 19.94
N PRO A 555 26.28 -29.29 19.70
CA PRO A 555 24.85 -29.00 19.72
C PRO A 555 24.12 -29.92 18.73
N ARG A 556 23.10 -30.66 19.19
CA ARG A 556 22.34 -31.56 18.32
C ARG A 556 21.13 -30.85 17.73
N PHE A 557 21.32 -30.30 16.53
CA PHE A 557 20.25 -29.85 15.64
C PHE A 557 19.84 -31.04 14.77
N GLY A 558 18.76 -31.75 15.09
CA GLY A 558 18.30 -32.90 14.28
C GLY A 558 17.46 -32.49 13.06
N ASP A 559 17.47 -33.29 11.99
CA ASP A 559 16.73 -33.08 10.70
C ASP A 559 15.20 -32.94 10.82
N ARG A 560 14.64 -33.11 12.03
CA ARG A 560 13.21 -32.98 12.36
C ARG A 560 12.97 -32.40 13.75
N ALA A 561 13.94 -31.67 14.31
CA ALA A 561 13.86 -31.20 15.69
C ALA A 561 12.63 -30.30 15.89
N LYS A 562 11.66 -30.77 16.68
CA LYS A 562 10.67 -29.88 17.30
C LYS A 562 11.45 -28.77 18.01
N ARG A 563 11.10 -27.50 17.75
CA ARG A 563 11.69 -26.29 18.36
C ARG A 563 11.41 -26.29 19.87
N THR A 564 12.14 -27.11 20.60
CA THR A 564 12.01 -27.32 22.05
C THR A 564 13.04 -26.49 22.79
N LEU A 565 12.84 -26.25 24.09
CA LEU A 565 13.73 -25.37 24.88
C LEU A 565 15.21 -25.76 24.87
N TYR A 566 15.57 -27.05 24.82
CA TYR A 566 16.97 -27.46 24.83
C TYR A 566 17.74 -26.97 23.58
N PRO A 567 17.33 -27.34 22.35
CA PRO A 567 18.01 -26.86 21.16
C PRO A 567 17.83 -25.33 20.95
N LEU A 568 16.71 -24.73 21.38
CA LEU A 568 16.54 -23.27 21.41
C LEU A 568 17.50 -22.57 22.39
N GLY A 569 17.79 -23.18 23.53
CA GLY A 569 18.76 -22.63 24.48
C GLY A 569 20.18 -22.59 23.90
N GLN A 570 20.53 -23.51 23.01
CA GLN A 570 21.85 -23.58 22.38
C GLN A 570 21.96 -22.73 21.11
N SER A 571 20.85 -22.49 20.41
CA SER A 571 20.85 -21.82 19.11
C SER A 571 21.43 -20.41 19.13
N PHE A 572 21.26 -19.64 20.20
CA PHE A 572 21.82 -18.29 20.31
C PHE A 572 23.36 -18.31 20.35
N SER A 573 23.97 -19.20 21.12
CA SER A 573 25.44 -19.36 21.11
C SER A 573 25.95 -19.86 19.76
N VAL A 574 25.21 -20.73 19.07
CA VAL A 574 25.58 -21.18 17.71
C VAL A 574 25.47 -20.03 16.71
N LEU A 575 24.42 -19.22 16.79
CA LEU A 575 24.28 -18.01 15.98
C LEU A 575 25.43 -17.04 16.24
N GLY A 576 25.77 -16.78 17.51
CA GLY A 576 26.92 -15.93 17.87
C GLY A 576 28.24 -16.47 17.30
N SER A 577 28.43 -17.79 17.29
CA SER A 577 29.60 -18.43 16.66
C SER A 577 29.59 -18.32 15.14
N LEU A 578 28.42 -18.47 14.49
CA LEU A 578 28.26 -18.30 13.05
C LEU A 578 28.61 -16.86 12.64
N LEU A 579 28.11 -15.86 13.36
CA LEU A 579 28.40 -14.45 13.09
C LEU A 579 29.89 -14.15 13.20
N LYS A 580 30.58 -14.70 14.21
CA LYS A 580 32.05 -14.59 14.33
C LYS A 580 32.78 -15.24 13.16
N SER A 581 32.30 -16.38 12.65
CA SER A 581 32.94 -17.04 11.50
C SER A 581 32.92 -16.18 10.23
N PHE A 582 31.94 -15.28 10.08
CA PHE A 582 31.95 -14.30 8.99
C PHE A 582 33.08 -13.28 9.11
N GLU A 583 33.54 -12.98 10.34
CA GLU A 583 34.67 -12.07 10.57
C GLU A 583 36.02 -12.72 10.20
N ASP A 584 36.09 -14.05 10.14
CA ASP A 584 37.30 -14.79 9.78
C ASP A 584 37.59 -14.69 8.27
N ASP A 585 36.55 -14.59 7.42
CA ASP A 585 36.67 -14.30 5.98
C ASP A 585 35.69 -13.22 5.48
N PRO A 586 35.93 -11.93 5.80
CA PRO A 586 35.04 -10.85 5.36
C PRO A 586 35.04 -10.68 3.84
N LYS A 587 36.14 -11.04 3.16
CA LYS A 587 36.30 -10.87 1.71
C LYS A 587 35.37 -11.79 0.93
N GLY A 588 35.09 -13.00 1.44
CA GLY A 588 34.12 -13.93 0.86
C GLY A 588 32.70 -13.37 0.78
N TYR A 589 32.37 -12.38 1.61
CA TYR A 589 31.04 -11.75 1.68
C TYR A 589 30.98 -10.36 1.05
N LEU A 590 32.05 -9.90 0.38
CA LEU A 590 32.03 -8.60 -0.29
C LEU A 590 30.99 -8.57 -1.41
N ARG A 591 30.20 -7.50 -1.42
CA ARG A 591 29.18 -7.28 -2.43
C ARG A 591 29.84 -7.02 -3.80
N PRO A 592 29.32 -7.61 -4.90
CA PRO A 592 29.78 -7.28 -6.25
C PRO A 592 29.63 -5.78 -6.55
N THR A 593 30.60 -5.18 -7.21
CA THR A 593 30.59 -3.74 -7.56
C THR A 593 29.38 -3.32 -8.40
N THR A 594 28.83 -4.24 -9.20
CA THR A 594 27.62 -4.04 -10.02
C THR A 594 26.35 -3.86 -9.19
N SER A 595 26.35 -4.34 -7.94
CA SER A 595 25.22 -4.23 -7.01
C SER A 595 25.34 -3.06 -6.03
N ILE A 596 26.45 -2.32 -6.09
CA ILE A 596 26.60 -1.06 -5.37
C ILE A 596 25.87 0.04 -6.15
N PRO A 597 25.02 0.85 -5.50
CA PRO A 597 24.26 1.90 -6.16
C PRO A 597 25.15 2.93 -6.85
N LYS A 598 24.72 3.43 -8.00
CA LYS A 598 25.55 4.37 -8.79
C LYS A 598 25.81 5.69 -8.07
N TRP A 599 24.80 6.16 -7.33
CA TRP A 599 24.91 7.40 -6.57
C TRP A 599 26.05 7.34 -5.55
N ALA A 600 26.38 6.15 -5.02
CA ALA A 600 27.44 5.99 -4.03
C ALA A 600 28.83 6.36 -4.56
N TYR A 601 29.01 6.38 -5.88
CA TYR A 601 30.24 6.83 -6.55
C TYR A 601 30.16 8.26 -7.08
N GLN A 602 28.99 8.88 -7.07
CA GLN A 602 28.72 10.18 -7.71
C GLN A 602 28.54 11.32 -6.71
N THR A 603 28.45 11.03 -5.41
CA THR A 603 28.27 12.04 -4.38
C THR A 603 29.09 11.74 -3.13
N GLU A 604 29.60 12.78 -2.50
CA GLU A 604 30.22 12.73 -1.17
C GLU A 604 29.22 13.10 -0.06
N LEU A 605 28.01 13.56 -0.43
CA LEU A 605 26.97 13.95 0.54
C LEU A 605 26.30 12.75 1.22
N LYS A 606 26.35 11.58 0.56
CA LYS A 606 25.70 10.35 1.00
C LYS A 606 26.68 9.18 0.95
N GLU A 607 26.59 8.32 1.95
CA GLU A 607 27.46 7.16 2.11
C GLU A 607 26.63 5.87 1.94
N PHE A 608 27.20 4.89 1.26
CA PHE A 608 26.62 3.54 1.16
C PHE A 608 27.32 2.61 2.17
N PRO A 609 26.63 2.20 3.25
CA PRO A 609 27.24 1.47 4.36
C PRO A 609 27.22 -0.05 4.18
N LEU A 610 26.35 -0.62 3.33
CA LEU A 610 26.13 -2.07 3.23
C LEU A 610 27.05 -2.73 2.18
N ARG A 611 28.35 -2.79 2.48
CA ARG A 611 29.40 -3.28 1.56
C ARG A 611 29.45 -4.80 1.45
N HIS A 612 28.81 -5.53 2.36
CA HIS A 612 28.77 -6.98 2.36
C HIS A 612 27.36 -7.49 2.03
N THR A 613 27.27 -8.77 1.63
CA THR A 613 26.00 -9.50 1.52
C THR A 613 25.47 -9.92 2.88
N VAL A 614 26.33 -9.92 3.91
CA VAL A 614 26.02 -10.21 5.30
C VAL A 614 26.07 -8.90 6.12
N PRO A 615 24.91 -8.35 6.52
CA PRO A 615 24.83 -7.05 7.20
C PRO A 615 25.62 -6.97 8.50
N TYR A 616 25.82 -8.09 9.20
CA TYR A 616 26.63 -8.14 10.43
C TYR A 616 28.04 -7.57 10.23
N LEU A 617 28.66 -7.78 9.08
CA LEU A 617 30.01 -7.28 8.75
C LEU A 617 30.03 -5.76 8.50
N ASP A 618 28.90 -5.16 8.20
CA ASP A 618 28.75 -3.71 7.99
C ASP A 618 28.36 -2.96 9.28
N LEU A 619 28.12 -3.67 10.37
CA LEU A 619 27.87 -3.07 11.68
C LEU A 619 29.14 -2.47 12.28
N THR A 620 28.95 -1.52 13.20
CA THR A 620 30.06 -1.01 14.02
C THR A 620 30.70 -2.12 14.87
N GLU A 621 31.99 -1.98 15.19
CA GLU A 621 32.71 -2.97 16.00
C GLU A 621 32.06 -3.19 17.37
N LEU A 622 31.58 -2.12 18.00
CA LEU A 622 30.85 -2.18 19.27
C LEU A 622 29.55 -2.98 19.13
N ALA A 623 28.78 -2.73 18.06
CA ALA A 623 27.53 -3.46 17.78
C ALA A 623 27.81 -4.97 17.60
N ARG A 624 28.80 -5.33 16.77
CA ARG A 624 29.21 -6.74 16.56
C ARG A 624 29.53 -7.45 17.88
N ARG A 625 30.40 -6.84 18.70
CA ARG A 625 30.80 -7.39 20.01
C ARG A 625 29.60 -7.52 20.95
N SER A 626 28.76 -6.49 21.05
CA SER A 626 27.58 -6.49 21.91
C SER A 626 26.58 -7.58 21.53
N ILE A 627 26.33 -7.76 20.24
CA ILE A 627 25.42 -8.79 19.72
C ILE A 627 25.98 -10.18 20.05
N ALA A 628 27.23 -10.45 19.68
CA ALA A 628 27.84 -11.76 19.91
C ALA A 628 27.93 -12.13 21.40
N ALA A 629 28.23 -11.15 22.26
CA ALA A 629 28.26 -11.35 23.72
C ALA A 629 26.86 -11.59 24.29
N GLY A 630 25.87 -10.80 23.87
CA GLY A 630 24.48 -10.94 24.34
C GLY A 630 23.86 -12.28 23.95
N LEU A 631 24.09 -12.76 22.72
CA LEU A 631 23.65 -14.07 22.27
C LEU A 631 24.27 -15.22 23.08
N ALA A 632 25.57 -15.13 23.41
CA ALA A 632 26.24 -16.13 24.24
C ALA A 632 25.71 -16.12 25.69
N GLU A 633 25.46 -14.95 26.26
CA GLU A 633 24.93 -14.81 27.62
C GLU A 633 23.50 -15.37 27.73
N VAL A 634 22.65 -15.18 26.72
CA VAL A 634 21.31 -15.78 26.67
C VAL A 634 21.39 -17.31 26.78
N SER A 635 22.24 -17.95 25.97
CA SER A 635 22.44 -19.41 26.04
C SER A 635 22.96 -19.88 27.39
N LYS A 636 23.88 -19.12 27.99
CA LYS A 636 24.44 -19.42 29.31
C LYS A 636 23.37 -19.34 30.40
N LEU A 637 22.57 -18.27 30.44
CA LEU A 637 21.49 -18.10 31.42
C LEU A 637 20.46 -19.23 31.36
N LEU A 638 20.02 -19.61 30.14
CA LEU A 638 19.07 -20.70 29.96
C LEU A 638 19.63 -22.05 30.43
N LYS A 639 20.93 -22.29 30.24
CA LYS A 639 21.64 -23.49 30.70
C LYS A 639 21.83 -23.50 32.22
N ASP A 640 22.36 -22.43 32.79
CA ASP A 640 22.68 -22.31 34.23
C ASP A 640 21.43 -22.25 35.12
N GLY A 641 20.32 -21.74 34.55
CA GLY A 641 18.99 -21.76 35.15
C GLY A 641 18.26 -23.11 35.02
N ASN A 642 18.84 -24.09 34.32
CA ASN A 642 18.24 -25.40 34.05
C ASN A 642 16.80 -25.33 33.50
N VAL A 643 16.53 -24.34 32.64
CA VAL A 643 15.15 -24.02 32.18
C VAL A 643 14.51 -25.22 31.47
N HIS A 644 15.26 -25.89 30.60
CA HIS A 644 14.80 -27.11 29.94
C HIS A 644 14.51 -28.26 30.92
N GLY A 645 15.36 -28.45 31.94
CA GLY A 645 15.17 -29.49 32.95
C GLY A 645 13.89 -29.27 33.75
N VAL A 646 13.66 -28.03 34.20
CA VAL A 646 12.44 -27.63 34.90
C VAL A 646 11.20 -27.83 34.02
N ARG A 647 11.23 -27.42 32.75
CA ARG A 647 10.12 -27.65 31.82
C ARG A 647 9.77 -29.13 31.68
N ASN A 648 10.75 -30.02 31.56
CA ASN A 648 10.50 -31.46 31.49
C ASN A 648 9.97 -32.03 32.81
N GLN A 649 10.42 -31.51 33.94
CA GLN A 649 9.90 -31.87 35.26
C GLN A 649 8.45 -31.41 35.43
N VAL A 650 8.06 -30.22 34.97
CA VAL A 650 6.67 -29.72 35.04
C VAL A 650 5.70 -30.66 34.30
N SER A 651 6.10 -31.22 33.16
CA SER A 651 5.32 -32.23 32.44
C SER A 651 5.08 -33.52 33.24
N HIS A 652 5.99 -33.87 34.18
CA HIS A 652 5.91 -35.07 35.02
C HIS A 652 5.85 -34.77 36.54
N PHE A 653 5.51 -33.53 36.90
CA PHE A 653 5.53 -33.01 38.27
C PHE A 653 4.96 -33.99 39.31
N GLN A 654 5.82 -34.45 40.22
CA GLN A 654 5.49 -35.26 41.40
C GLN A 654 6.07 -34.55 42.63
N ARG A 655 5.28 -34.44 43.70
CA ARG A 655 5.58 -33.66 44.92
C ARG A 655 6.91 -34.04 45.59
N SER A 656 7.47 -35.22 45.34
CA SER A 656 8.69 -35.72 45.98
C SER A 656 10.01 -35.27 45.33
N ASN A 657 9.99 -34.71 44.11
CA ASN A 657 11.21 -34.50 43.29
C ASN A 657 11.44 -33.06 42.79
N SER A 658 10.57 -32.09 43.09
CA SER A 658 10.66 -30.73 42.50
C SER A 658 10.84 -29.65 43.57
N ASN A 659 12.01 -29.01 43.58
CA ASN A 659 12.31 -27.86 44.42
C ASN A 659 11.72 -26.58 43.80
N MET A 660 10.81 -25.90 44.51
CA MET A 660 10.16 -24.68 44.02
C MET A 660 11.16 -23.53 43.79
N ASP A 661 12.29 -23.53 44.50
CA ASP A 661 13.36 -22.56 44.28
C ASP A 661 14.02 -22.75 42.91
N ASP A 662 14.15 -23.99 42.43
CA ASP A 662 14.67 -24.29 41.09
C ASP A 662 13.70 -23.80 40.01
N VAL A 663 12.39 -23.89 40.25
CA VAL A 663 11.35 -23.35 39.35
C VAL A 663 11.45 -21.83 39.28
N LEU A 664 11.56 -21.14 40.41
CA LEU A 664 11.74 -19.68 40.44
C LEU A 664 13.05 -19.26 39.74
N LYS A 665 14.14 -19.99 39.95
CA LYS A 665 15.42 -19.75 39.27
C LYS A 665 15.28 -19.89 37.76
N ALA A 666 14.57 -20.92 37.28
CA ALA A 666 14.31 -21.11 35.86
C ALA A 666 13.44 -19.99 35.26
N ILE A 667 12.38 -19.55 35.96
CA ILE A 667 11.53 -18.43 35.52
C ILE A 667 12.36 -17.13 35.45
N GLN A 668 13.22 -16.87 36.43
CA GLN A 668 14.09 -15.68 36.44
C GLN A 668 15.13 -15.73 35.31
N ALA A 669 15.73 -16.89 35.07
CA ALA A 669 16.67 -17.08 33.96
C ALA A 669 15.98 -16.84 32.61
N ALA A 670 14.78 -17.41 32.40
CA ALA A 670 14.00 -17.17 31.19
C ALA A 670 13.65 -15.68 30.99
N SER A 671 13.22 -15.00 32.06
CA SER A 671 12.90 -13.55 32.02
C SER A 671 14.12 -12.72 31.64
N SER A 672 15.27 -13.01 32.27
CA SER A 672 16.52 -12.28 32.02
C SER A 672 17.03 -12.50 30.59
N SER A 673 16.87 -13.73 30.06
CA SER A 673 17.18 -14.02 28.65
C SER A 673 16.29 -13.22 27.70
N VAL A 674 14.99 -13.14 27.96
CA VAL A 674 14.05 -12.35 27.16
C VAL A 674 14.38 -10.86 27.22
N GLU A 675 14.74 -10.30 28.38
CA GLU A 675 15.17 -8.91 28.54
C GLU A 675 16.43 -8.58 27.72
N ILE A 676 17.42 -9.48 27.69
CA ILE A 676 18.63 -9.30 26.86
C ILE A 676 18.26 -9.30 25.37
N LEU A 677 17.44 -10.25 24.93
CA LEU A 677 16.99 -10.36 23.54
C LEU A 677 16.16 -9.13 23.11
N ASP A 678 15.31 -8.63 24.01
CA ASP A 678 14.58 -7.40 23.78
C ASP A 678 15.53 -6.22 23.65
N THR A 679 16.45 -6.04 24.60
CA THR A 679 17.43 -4.93 24.60
C THR A 679 18.26 -4.90 23.31
N LEU A 680 18.63 -6.07 22.78
CA LEU A 680 19.33 -6.18 21.50
C LEU A 680 18.44 -5.81 20.30
N GLY A 681 17.12 -5.87 20.44
CA GLY A 681 16.13 -5.62 19.40
C GLY A 681 15.84 -6.86 18.53
N PHE A 682 16.03 -8.06 19.08
CA PHE A 682 15.70 -9.31 18.38
C PHE A 682 14.29 -9.81 18.70
N ILE A 683 13.68 -9.34 19.78
CA ILE A 683 12.24 -9.51 19.97
C ILE A 683 11.53 -8.53 19.04
N ARG A 684 10.65 -9.06 18.19
CA ARG A 684 9.88 -8.27 17.24
C ARG A 684 8.89 -7.37 17.99
N ALA A 685 9.25 -6.11 18.10
CA ALA A 685 8.38 -5.04 18.59
C ALA A 685 8.21 -4.00 17.47
N GLU A 686 6.97 -3.70 17.13
CA GLU A 686 6.65 -2.66 16.17
C GLU A 686 6.86 -1.28 16.79
N TYR A 687 7.57 -0.40 16.09
CA TYR A 687 7.75 1.00 16.44
C TYR A 687 7.07 1.89 15.40
N ARG A 688 6.41 2.95 15.87
CA ARG A 688 5.78 3.99 15.04
C ARG A 688 6.29 5.36 15.43
N ALA A 689 6.38 6.28 14.46
CA ALA A 689 6.68 7.67 14.76
C ALA A 689 5.60 8.26 15.68
N SER A 690 5.99 8.71 16.86
CA SER A 690 5.11 9.36 17.83
C SER A 690 5.20 10.87 17.77
N ARG A 691 6.39 11.41 17.49
CA ARG A 691 6.65 12.86 17.48
C ARG A 691 7.77 13.19 16.50
N THR A 692 7.68 14.34 15.86
CA THR A 692 8.77 14.93 15.07
C THR A 692 9.03 16.34 15.56
N GLU A 693 10.25 16.62 16.00
CA GLU A 693 10.70 17.97 16.30
C GLU A 693 11.55 18.47 15.14
N ARG A 694 11.19 19.61 14.55
CA ARG A 694 11.93 20.21 13.44
C ARG A 694 12.34 21.63 13.81
N ASP A 695 13.59 21.97 13.52
CA ASP A 695 14.11 23.32 13.70
C ASP A 695 14.07 24.15 12.40
N ALA A 696 14.37 25.44 12.51
CA ALA A 696 14.35 26.40 11.41
C ALA A 696 15.37 26.08 10.29
N TRP A 697 16.41 25.28 10.58
CA TRP A 697 17.44 24.90 9.61
C TRP A 697 17.15 23.56 8.93
N GLY A 698 15.97 22.97 9.19
CA GLY A 698 15.57 21.70 8.61
C GLY A 698 16.24 20.48 9.24
N ARG A 699 16.89 20.63 10.41
CA ARG A 699 17.27 19.47 11.22
C ARG A 699 16.03 19.01 11.98
N TYR A 700 15.88 17.70 12.11
CA TYR A 700 14.74 17.17 12.84
C TYR A 700 15.07 15.88 13.56
N VAL A 701 14.36 15.64 14.66
CA VAL A 701 14.41 14.43 15.47
C VAL A 701 13.07 13.75 15.37
N ILE A 702 13.09 12.48 14.94
CA ILE A 702 11.90 11.62 14.95
C ILE A 702 11.99 10.73 16.17
N TYR A 703 10.94 10.77 16.97
CA TYR A 703 10.71 9.89 18.10
C TYR A 703 9.83 8.75 17.63
N MET A 704 10.26 7.52 17.90
CA MET A 704 9.51 6.32 17.60
C MET A 704 9.18 5.58 18.89
N ARG A 705 7.92 5.16 19.06
CA ARG A 705 7.45 4.49 20.26
C ARG A 705 6.89 3.10 19.95
N SER A 706 7.11 2.13 20.85
CA SER A 706 6.55 0.78 20.79
C SER A 706 5.22 0.64 21.57
N ALA A 707 4.54 -0.49 21.37
CA ALA A 707 3.52 -1.09 22.25
C ALA A 707 3.74 -0.85 23.75
N ALA A 708 4.97 -1.15 24.20
CA ALA A 708 5.35 -1.17 25.60
C ALA A 708 5.76 0.21 26.15
N GLY A 709 5.75 1.25 25.30
CA GLY A 709 6.16 2.60 25.68
C GLY A 709 7.65 2.89 25.47
N ASP A 710 8.44 1.94 24.96
CA ASP A 710 9.85 2.18 24.65
C ASP A 710 10.00 3.23 23.56
N GLU A 711 10.91 4.18 23.77
CA GLU A 711 11.14 5.27 22.83
C GLU A 711 12.56 5.25 22.25
N VAL A 712 12.64 5.39 20.93
CA VAL A 712 13.89 5.43 20.16
C VAL A 712 13.89 6.67 19.29
N THR A 713 15.03 7.38 19.24
CA THR A 713 15.15 8.62 18.47
C THR A 713 16.07 8.48 17.27
N PHE A 714 15.71 9.17 16.19
CA PHE A 714 16.51 9.28 14.98
C PHE A 714 16.70 10.74 14.60
N THR A 715 17.95 11.14 14.36
CA THR A 715 18.29 12.52 13.96
C THR A 715 18.46 12.61 12.44
N ARG A 716 18.03 13.73 11.85
CA ARG A 716 18.16 14.05 10.43
C ARG A 716 18.76 15.46 10.26
N PRO A 717 19.57 15.70 9.21
CA PRO A 717 19.86 14.82 8.07
C PRO A 717 20.82 13.67 8.41
N SER A 718 20.76 12.60 7.61
CA SER A 718 21.63 11.41 7.73
C SER A 718 22.40 11.17 6.44
N LYS A 719 23.66 10.73 6.55
CA LYS A 719 24.51 10.38 5.40
C LYS A 719 24.08 9.09 4.71
N VAL A 720 23.40 8.20 5.42
CA VAL A 720 23.00 6.86 4.92
C VAL A 720 21.52 6.80 4.51
N GLY A 721 20.89 7.95 4.27
CA GLY A 721 19.46 8.02 3.97
C GLY A 721 19.02 7.38 2.63
N LEU A 722 19.96 7.08 1.72
CA LEU A 722 19.66 6.56 0.37
C LEU A 722 19.77 5.02 0.25
N VAL A 723 20.02 4.31 1.36
CA VAL A 723 20.22 2.84 1.36
C VAL A 723 18.93 2.07 1.07
N GLY A 724 17.77 2.74 1.11
CA GLY A 724 16.47 2.12 0.87
C GLY A 724 15.86 1.47 2.12
N LEU A 725 16.37 1.81 3.31
CA LEU A 725 15.75 1.44 4.58
C LEU A 725 14.32 1.97 4.67
N PRO A 726 13.44 1.31 5.45
CA PRO A 726 12.08 1.78 5.66
C PRO A 726 12.03 3.24 6.14
N ASN A 727 10.98 3.94 5.72
CA ASN A 727 10.72 5.32 6.11
C ASN A 727 10.44 5.38 7.61
N LEU A 728 11.01 6.36 8.32
CA LEU A 728 10.83 6.50 9.76
C LEU A 728 9.39 6.83 10.19
N HIS A 729 8.56 7.32 9.27
CA HIS A 729 7.13 7.56 9.51
C HIS A 729 6.25 6.32 9.27
N THR A 730 6.82 5.21 8.80
CA THR A 730 6.09 3.95 8.62
C THR A 730 6.35 2.98 9.78
N PRO A 731 5.38 2.12 10.15
CA PRO A 731 5.58 1.09 11.17
C PRO A 731 6.71 0.13 10.78
N GLN A 732 7.57 -0.20 11.74
CA GLN A 732 8.76 -1.01 11.48
C GLN A 732 9.33 -1.66 12.74
N TYR A 733 10.04 -2.77 12.56
CA TYR A 733 10.88 -3.40 13.57
C TYR A 733 12.24 -2.70 13.66
N LEU A 734 12.72 -2.43 14.86
CA LEU A 734 14.02 -1.79 15.13
C LEU A 734 14.97 -2.77 15.80
N VAL A 735 16.13 -3.01 15.19
CA VAL A 735 17.18 -3.86 15.78
C VAL A 735 18.18 -2.96 16.49
N ARG A 736 17.83 -2.59 17.74
CA ARG A 736 18.49 -1.53 18.53
C ARG A 736 20.01 -1.69 18.65
N SER A 737 20.51 -2.92 18.69
CA SER A 737 21.94 -3.22 18.76
C SER A 737 22.67 -3.19 17.42
N ALA A 738 21.96 -3.34 16.30
CA ALA A 738 22.55 -3.44 14.95
C ALA A 738 22.84 -2.06 14.34
N VAL A 739 23.70 -1.29 15.02
CA VAL A 739 24.14 0.04 14.60
C VAL A 739 25.21 -0.08 13.51
N PHE A 740 25.01 0.58 12.37
CA PHE A 740 25.96 0.59 11.25
C PHE A 740 26.46 2.00 10.88
N SER A 741 25.85 3.07 11.40
CA SER A 741 26.35 4.44 11.17
C SER A 741 25.98 5.39 12.31
N SER A 742 26.75 6.48 12.44
CA SER A 742 26.54 7.55 13.43
C SER A 742 25.51 8.59 12.93
N PRO A 743 24.78 9.30 13.81
CA PRO A 743 24.83 9.21 15.27
C PRO A 743 24.10 7.99 15.86
N ARG A 744 23.10 7.43 15.18
CA ARG A 744 22.40 6.21 15.63
C ARG A 744 21.54 5.58 14.51
N GLU A 745 22.18 5.16 13.43
CA GLU A 745 21.50 4.42 12.36
C GLU A 745 21.57 2.93 12.61
N VAL A 746 20.41 2.32 12.81
CA VAL A 746 20.23 0.89 13.07
C VAL A 746 19.54 0.20 11.89
N LEU A 747 19.80 -1.11 11.74
CA LEU A 747 18.99 -1.94 10.87
C LEU A 747 17.53 -1.90 11.33
N ARG A 748 16.63 -1.72 10.36
CA ARG A 748 15.19 -1.61 10.59
C ARG A 748 14.42 -2.16 9.41
N PHE A 749 13.25 -2.72 9.68
CA PHE A 749 12.52 -3.56 8.73
C PHE A 749 11.03 -3.26 8.76
N ARG A 750 10.39 -3.17 7.59
CA ARG A 750 8.93 -3.11 7.50
C ARG A 750 8.32 -4.39 8.05
N VAL A 751 7.17 -4.24 8.66
CA VAL A 751 6.31 -5.35 9.07
C VAL A 751 5.65 -5.93 7.81
N GLY A 752 5.94 -7.19 7.48
CA GLY A 752 5.34 -7.90 6.36
C GLY A 752 4.39 -9.02 6.83
N ALA A 753 3.44 -9.40 5.97
CA ALA A 753 2.55 -10.54 6.17
C ALA A 753 2.78 -11.61 5.10
N ASP A 754 2.68 -12.88 5.50
CA ASP A 754 2.50 -14.00 4.57
C ASP A 754 1.01 -14.11 4.28
N SER A 755 0.58 -13.57 3.13
CA SER A 755 -0.82 -13.55 2.68
C SER A 755 -0.93 -13.86 1.19
N ALA A 756 -2.15 -14.18 0.73
CA ALA A 756 -2.44 -14.41 -0.69
C ALA A 756 -2.14 -13.17 -1.55
N PHE A 757 -2.39 -11.95 -1.03
CA PHE A 757 -1.96 -10.70 -1.67
C PHE A 757 -0.44 -10.61 -1.80
N SER A 758 0.26 -11.02 -0.75
CA SER A 758 1.72 -11.09 -0.79
C SER A 758 2.16 -12.08 -1.88
N GLU A 759 1.55 -13.26 -1.98
CA GLU A 759 1.89 -14.25 -3.00
C GLU A 759 1.63 -13.76 -4.43
N MET A 760 0.52 -13.06 -4.66
CA MET A 760 0.17 -12.43 -5.95
C MET A 760 1.28 -11.49 -6.47
N TRP A 761 1.98 -10.82 -5.55
CA TRP A 761 3.10 -9.91 -5.83
C TRP A 761 4.48 -10.54 -5.52
N ALA A 762 4.58 -11.86 -5.47
CA ALA A 762 5.87 -12.54 -5.35
C ALA A 762 6.81 -12.14 -6.50
N GLY A 763 8.09 -11.92 -6.18
CA GLY A 763 9.10 -11.48 -7.14
C GLY A 763 9.04 -9.98 -7.51
N PHE A 764 8.10 -9.20 -6.98
CA PHE A 764 8.10 -7.74 -7.13
C PHE A 764 9.04 -7.08 -6.09
N PRO A 765 9.88 -6.10 -6.49
CA PRO A 765 10.06 -5.59 -7.85
C PRO A 765 10.95 -6.51 -8.72
N LEU A 766 10.66 -6.58 -10.02
CA LEU A 766 11.51 -7.24 -11.04
C LEU A 766 12.49 -6.24 -11.70
N PRO A 767 13.77 -6.20 -11.29
CA PRO A 767 14.76 -5.30 -11.86
C PRO A 767 15.18 -5.71 -13.28
N ARG A 768 15.43 -4.73 -14.14
CA ARG A 768 15.89 -4.94 -15.53
C ARG A 768 17.34 -4.51 -15.73
N ALA A 769 18.03 -5.25 -16.60
CA ALA A 769 19.37 -4.89 -17.05
C ALA A 769 19.32 -3.56 -17.84
N LYS A 770 20.42 -2.80 -17.80
CA LYS A 770 20.57 -1.69 -18.75
C LYS A 770 20.74 -2.27 -20.14
N ARG A 771 20.14 -1.61 -21.13
CA ARG A 771 20.45 -1.87 -22.54
C ARG A 771 21.96 -1.61 -22.75
N THR A 772 22.73 -2.66 -22.97
CA THR A 772 24.15 -2.59 -23.32
C THR A 772 24.26 -2.55 -24.84
N GLY A 773 24.53 -1.36 -25.40
CA GLY A 773 24.71 -1.18 -26.83
C GLY A 773 24.67 0.29 -27.23
N VAL A 774 25.73 0.74 -27.89
CA VAL A 774 25.86 2.08 -28.49
C VAL A 774 24.77 2.25 -29.55
N LEU A 775 23.84 3.16 -29.27
CA LEU A 775 23.21 4.06 -30.25
C LEU A 775 22.48 5.15 -29.45
N GLN A 776 23.26 6.15 -29.08
CA GLN A 776 22.75 7.49 -28.84
C GLN A 776 22.35 8.05 -30.22
N GLN A 777 21.15 8.62 -30.31
CA GLN A 777 20.55 9.27 -31.48
C GLN A 777 20.08 8.35 -32.63
N ALA A 778 18.79 8.02 -32.58
CA ALA A 778 17.89 8.58 -33.58
C ALA A 778 16.89 9.46 -32.84
N MET A 779 17.15 10.76 -32.84
CA MET A 779 16.05 11.72 -32.96
C MET A 779 15.42 11.43 -34.33
N GLU A 780 14.59 10.38 -34.41
CA GLU A 780 13.47 10.46 -35.34
C GLU A 780 12.76 11.75 -34.98
N PRO A 781 12.41 12.61 -35.95
CA PRO A 781 11.77 13.87 -35.65
C PRO A 781 10.62 13.53 -34.72
N ALA A 782 10.59 14.20 -33.59
CA ALA A 782 9.38 14.28 -32.83
C ALA A 782 8.32 14.74 -33.85
N SER A 783 7.48 13.80 -34.31
CA SER A 783 6.09 14.11 -34.41
C SER A 783 5.64 14.35 -32.97
N ASP A 784 6.08 15.49 -32.44
CA ASP A 784 5.28 16.34 -31.60
C ASP A 784 4.03 16.69 -32.43
N VAL A 785 3.19 15.68 -32.71
CA VAL A 785 1.78 15.91 -32.52
C VAL A 785 1.71 16.19 -31.04
N VAL A 786 1.67 17.49 -30.74
CA VAL A 786 1.35 18.12 -29.48
C VAL A 786 0.35 17.26 -28.70
N ARG A 787 0.86 16.24 -28.00
CA ARG A 787 0.31 15.70 -26.76
C ARG A 787 1.01 16.42 -25.61
N ALA A 788 1.24 17.72 -25.79
CA ALA A 788 1.46 18.62 -24.68
C ALA A 788 0.23 18.46 -23.78
N SER A 789 0.44 17.94 -22.58
CA SER A 789 -0.36 18.27 -21.40
C SER A 789 -1.87 18.35 -21.66
N TYR A 790 -2.49 17.20 -21.95
CA TYR A 790 -3.92 17.02 -21.71
C TYR A 790 -4.11 16.43 -20.30
N SER A 791 -3.64 17.17 -19.29
CA SER A 791 -4.20 17.14 -17.94
C SER A 791 -5.29 18.21 -17.97
N VAL A 792 -6.49 17.82 -18.39
CA VAL A 792 -7.67 18.65 -18.15
C VAL A 792 -8.03 18.38 -16.70
N LEU A 793 -7.94 19.43 -15.86
CA LEU A 793 -8.02 19.51 -14.38
C LEU A 793 -6.69 19.66 -13.62
N PRO A 794 -6.67 20.47 -12.52
CA PRO A 794 -5.46 21.04 -11.95
C PRO A 794 -4.59 19.99 -11.26
N GLY A 795 -3.32 20.37 -11.09
CA GLY A 795 -2.20 19.48 -10.81
C GLY A 795 -2.33 18.59 -9.57
N ASN A 796 -1.59 17.48 -9.65
CA ASN A 796 -0.80 17.02 -8.52
C ASN A 796 0.34 18.01 -8.23
#